data_AF-A0A165NY10-F1
#
_entry.id   AF-A0A165NY10-F1
#
_cell.length_a   1.000
_cell.length_b   1.000
_cell.length_c   1.000
_cell.angle_alpha   90.00
_cell.angle_beta   90.00
_cell.angle_gamma   90.00
#
_symmetry.space_group_name_H-M   'P 1'
#
loop_
_entity.id
_entity.type
_entity.pdbx_description
1 polymer ?
#
loop_
_entity_poly.entity_id
_entity_poly.type
_entity_poly.pdbx_seq_one_letter_code
_entity_poly.pdbx_strand_id
1 'polypeptide(L)'
;MVPENSSKTLDAGFWGSTSRRQFLVNGVLACAASKLLGGCSGPQTDLRTLWKDWHSNWRRMQETARKRQWEVTTLDIAPPAAPEALAIVESRYQMLFPSQLRAVLTQLSGCVTFGWYTPNHLSSFGRLDMPQMSFNRDAVWDLSHINSYALPNFVALKSQKASESISEALNFPEMWENQFPFYYLKNGDIVTIDVSDPDPQKQPVRYFSHELEMLHGLALAPDFFSFMTEMSKLGFAGTEWASWLRFGDNQQNDRYYLSSDSEGAKAWIKWLERDPENVGPDEPPQAVVETTPADRALLESARANSVSGVKRALRVGAHPDCVPGSDWISGNFLWDHEFSTAITYAVRNSNLDMLEILLGAGAILNTRRLPLNDAVKESSLATVRWLIAKGARVDGWKHQRYFPLHDLVVTRRQIALKTRSEYRQQINKTYGTLWPDLKEAELKRKLNAHISYDEYLIFLRTLLAAGADPNAAWDNGITMLAWGDEKTAEVLLAYGANPNARDDYGKTPLHTARTGRKVRILAGAGADVNLLASHSTEASGLSYTPLQAALLHGKLEGDSPIKALLDLGADPKKKDAGGRTTLTYCHSERVFRLVMVMGVDPHALQPNQQTLLHNLVIQHGLPRHDFSDEVAFLDFLLALGIDINARDGNGRTMLHYAAEEEIYDESFPNYELAIARGADEAIRDNAGKRPVELVARSLKKVRSVLARKQMSSDHNQSGA
;
A
#
# COMPACT_ATOMS: atom_id res chain seq x y z
N MET A 1 -46.71 36.91 -42.53
CA MET A 1 -46.36 36.27 -43.81
C MET A 1 -45.79 34.90 -43.52
N VAL A 2 -46.59 33.89 -43.85
CA VAL A 2 -46.29 32.45 -44.12
C VAL A 2 -45.56 32.39 -45.50
N PRO A 3 -44.98 31.27 -46.02
CA PRO A 3 -44.90 29.86 -45.55
C PRO A 3 -43.46 29.30 -45.42
N GLU A 4 -43.24 28.18 -44.70
CA GLU A 4 -43.48 26.73 -45.05
C GLU A 4 -42.63 26.26 -46.27
N ASN A 5 -42.13 25.03 -46.38
CA ASN A 5 -42.70 23.76 -45.94
C ASN A 5 -41.69 22.60 -46.04
N SER A 6 -41.94 21.59 -45.19
CA SER A 6 -41.81 20.13 -45.39
C SER A 6 -40.48 19.51 -45.89
N SER A 7 -39.80 18.63 -45.15
CA SER A 7 -40.19 17.31 -44.63
C SER A 7 -40.53 16.27 -45.72
N LYS A 8 -39.69 15.23 -45.83
CA LYS A 8 -40.03 13.80 -46.04
C LYS A 8 -38.72 13.02 -46.20
N THR A 9 -38.25 12.25 -45.21
CA THR A 9 -38.62 10.87 -44.86
C THR A 9 -38.72 9.90 -46.04
N LEU A 10 -37.97 8.80 -45.88
CA LEU A 10 -38.08 7.44 -46.44
C LEU A 10 -36.76 7.03 -47.12
N ASP A 11 -36.27 5.81 -47.03
CA ASP A 11 -36.35 4.72 -46.07
C ASP A 11 -35.38 3.67 -46.62
N ALA A 12 -34.83 2.84 -45.72
CA ALA A 12 -34.46 1.44 -45.92
C ALA A 12 -33.54 0.98 -47.09
N GLY A 13 -32.57 0.12 -46.73
CA GLY A 13 -31.94 -0.85 -47.65
C GLY A 13 -30.40 -0.87 -47.58
N PHE A 14 -29.79 -1.36 -46.50
CA PHE A 14 -29.31 -2.74 -46.39
C PHE A 14 -28.50 -3.25 -47.61
N TRP A 15 -27.17 -3.25 -47.48
CA TRP A 15 -26.23 -4.41 -47.61
C TRP A 15 -24.82 -3.96 -47.98
N GLY A 16 -23.84 -4.47 -47.24
CA GLY A 16 -22.63 -5.06 -47.84
C GLY A 16 -21.40 -4.16 -48.04
N SER A 17 -20.43 -4.36 -47.15
CA SER A 17 -18.98 -4.33 -47.37
C SER A 17 -18.49 -4.21 -48.82
N THR A 18 -17.50 -3.33 -49.08
CA THR A 18 -16.06 -3.66 -49.23
C THR A 18 -15.31 -2.45 -49.84
N SER A 19 -14.25 -2.02 -49.14
CA SER A 19 -13.01 -1.36 -49.62
C SER A 19 -13.04 -0.36 -50.80
N ARG A 20 -12.51 0.85 -50.56
CA ARG A 20 -11.81 1.64 -51.58
C ARG A 20 -10.51 2.25 -51.03
N ARG A 21 -9.45 1.43 -51.05
CA ARG A 21 -8.09 1.89 -51.37
C ARG A 21 -8.08 2.19 -52.88
N GLN A 22 -8.33 3.44 -53.29
CA GLN A 22 -7.88 4.00 -54.57
C GLN A 22 -8.40 5.43 -54.73
N PHE A 23 -7.57 6.40 -54.34
CA PHE A 23 -7.50 7.83 -54.72
C PHE A 23 -6.51 8.41 -53.69
N LEU A 24 -5.28 8.85 -53.97
CA LEU A 24 -4.57 9.23 -55.18
C LEU A 24 -3.08 8.96 -54.96
N VAL A 25 -2.47 8.22 -55.89
CA VAL A 25 -1.04 8.29 -56.17
C VAL A 25 -0.87 9.33 -57.28
N ASN A 26 0.10 10.23 -57.07
CA ASN A 26 0.66 11.24 -57.99
C ASN A 26 0.02 12.64 -58.02
N GLY A 27 0.69 13.58 -57.35
CA GLY A 27 0.45 15.03 -57.39
C GLY A 27 1.53 15.87 -56.71
N VAL A 28 2.80 15.65 -57.11
CA VAL A 28 3.96 16.57 -57.10
C VAL A 28 4.40 17.30 -55.81
N LEU A 29 5.66 16.99 -55.48
CA LEU A 29 6.64 17.62 -54.58
C LEU A 29 6.73 19.15 -54.55
N ALA A 30 7.12 19.62 -53.36
CA ALA A 30 7.92 20.81 -53.02
C ALA A 30 7.22 22.18 -52.92
N CYS A 31 6.97 22.61 -51.67
CA CYS A 31 7.38 23.93 -51.20
C CYS A 31 7.47 24.01 -49.66
N ALA A 32 8.61 24.53 -49.21
CA ALA A 32 8.87 25.27 -47.97
C ALA A 32 8.74 24.55 -46.62
N ALA A 33 9.93 24.21 -46.08
CA ALA A 33 10.20 24.32 -44.65
C ALA A 33 9.81 25.72 -44.15
N SER A 34 8.85 25.78 -43.22
CA SER A 34 8.64 26.80 -42.17
C SER A 34 7.17 26.78 -41.75
N LYS A 35 6.92 26.65 -40.44
CA LYS A 35 5.60 26.61 -39.74
C LYS A 35 4.96 25.23 -39.56
N LEU A 36 5.53 24.41 -38.69
CA LEU A 36 4.76 23.42 -37.91
C LEU A 36 5.27 23.41 -36.46
N LEU A 37 5.12 24.55 -35.80
CA LEU A 37 5.06 24.68 -34.34
C LEU A 37 3.97 25.72 -34.06
N GLY A 38 2.74 25.25 -33.92
CA GLY A 38 1.60 26.08 -33.55
C GLY A 38 0.99 25.59 -32.26
N GLY A 39 1.28 26.25 -31.14
CA GLY A 39 0.25 26.49 -30.11
C GLY A 39 0.34 25.82 -28.73
N CYS A 40 1.50 25.76 -28.07
CA CYS A 40 1.53 25.59 -26.60
C CYS A 40 0.89 26.80 -25.90
N SER A 41 0.06 26.58 -24.89
CA SER A 41 -0.35 27.62 -23.94
C SER A 41 0.79 27.88 -22.94
N GLY A 42 1.74 28.73 -23.36
CA GLY A 42 2.93 29.14 -22.62
C GLY A 42 4.07 29.54 -23.58
N PRO A 43 5.03 30.40 -23.20
CA PRO A 43 6.04 30.93 -24.12
C PRO A 43 6.77 29.78 -24.83
N GLN A 44 6.84 29.82 -26.16
CA GLN A 44 7.36 28.76 -27.02
C GLN A 44 8.77 28.30 -26.59
N THR A 45 8.84 27.22 -25.83
CA THR A 45 10.11 26.56 -25.52
C THR A 45 10.53 25.74 -26.75
N ASP A 46 11.51 26.25 -27.51
CA ASP A 46 12.10 25.52 -28.64
C ASP A 46 12.68 24.16 -28.18
N LEU A 47 12.64 23.14 -29.06
CA LEU A 47 13.12 21.78 -28.79
C LEU A 47 14.58 21.74 -28.30
N ARG A 48 15.39 22.71 -28.74
CA ARG A 48 16.77 22.90 -28.26
C ARG A 48 16.86 23.32 -26.80
N THR A 49 15.89 24.10 -26.31
CA THR A 49 15.83 24.53 -24.91
C THR A 49 15.43 23.36 -24.03
N LEU A 50 14.37 22.62 -24.42
CA LEU A 50 13.97 21.38 -23.75
C LEU A 50 15.14 20.38 -23.66
N TRP A 51 15.86 20.19 -24.76
CA TRP A 51 17.04 19.32 -24.80
C TRP A 51 18.13 19.72 -23.80
N LYS A 52 18.42 21.02 -23.68
CA LYS A 52 19.39 21.52 -22.68
C LYS A 52 18.93 21.23 -21.26
N ASP A 53 17.65 21.45 -20.97
CA ASP A 53 17.08 21.25 -19.64
C ASP A 53 17.09 19.77 -19.25
N TRP A 54 16.63 18.89 -20.14
CA TRP A 54 16.68 17.44 -19.91
C TRP A 54 18.10 16.94 -19.67
N HIS A 55 19.05 17.40 -20.49
CA HIS A 55 20.47 17.04 -20.35
C HIS A 55 21.06 17.49 -19.01
N SER A 56 20.74 18.71 -18.57
CA SER A 56 21.13 19.21 -17.25
C SER A 56 20.57 18.35 -16.13
N ASN A 57 19.29 17.98 -16.22
CA ASN A 57 18.62 17.15 -15.23
C ASN A 57 19.21 15.73 -15.15
N TRP A 58 19.51 15.09 -16.28
CA TRP A 58 20.18 13.78 -16.31
C TRP A 58 21.55 13.82 -15.65
N ARG A 59 22.36 14.85 -15.94
CA ARG A 59 23.69 15.02 -15.32
C ARG A 59 23.59 15.23 -13.83
N ARG A 60 22.67 16.09 -13.37
CA ARG A 60 22.41 16.31 -11.93
C ARG A 60 22.09 14.99 -11.22
N MET A 61 21.23 14.18 -11.83
CA MET A 61 20.83 12.91 -11.23
C MET A 61 21.96 11.88 -11.24
N GLN A 62 22.74 11.79 -12.32
CA GLN A 62 23.93 10.95 -12.39
C GLN A 62 24.95 11.29 -11.29
N GLU A 63 25.20 12.58 -11.05
CA GLU A 63 26.09 13.02 -9.98
C GLU A 63 25.54 12.66 -8.60
N THR A 64 24.24 12.84 -8.40
CA THR A 64 23.55 12.49 -7.15
C THR A 64 23.66 11.00 -6.85
N ALA A 65 23.41 10.14 -7.85
CA ALA A 65 23.51 8.70 -7.72
C ALA A 65 24.95 8.26 -7.39
N ARG A 66 25.96 8.86 -8.04
CA ARG A 66 27.39 8.59 -7.74
C ARG A 66 27.77 9.00 -6.33
N LYS A 67 27.36 10.19 -5.88
CA LYS A 67 27.58 10.68 -4.50
C LYS A 67 26.99 9.74 -3.45
N ARG A 68 25.88 9.10 -3.78
CA ARG A 68 25.16 8.14 -2.91
C ARG A 68 25.63 6.69 -3.09
N GLN A 69 26.69 6.45 -3.85
CA GLN A 69 27.24 5.12 -4.15
C GLN A 69 26.20 4.16 -4.76
N TRP A 70 25.28 4.70 -5.55
CA TRP A 70 24.34 3.88 -6.33
C TRP A 70 25.01 3.30 -7.56
N GLU A 71 24.44 2.21 -8.06
CA GLU A 71 24.79 1.72 -9.39
C GLU A 71 24.28 2.72 -10.43
N VAL A 72 25.09 3.04 -11.44
CA VAL A 72 24.79 4.08 -12.43
C VAL A 72 25.16 3.60 -13.82
N THR A 73 24.18 3.61 -14.73
CA THR A 73 24.42 3.57 -16.17
C THR A 73 24.72 5.00 -16.62
N THR A 74 25.94 5.20 -17.12
CA THR A 74 26.43 6.53 -17.46
C THR A 74 25.64 7.12 -18.63
N LEU A 75 25.37 8.42 -18.56
CA LEU A 75 24.73 9.18 -19.62
C LEU A 75 25.56 9.12 -20.91
N ASP A 76 25.02 8.47 -21.93
CA ASP A 76 25.55 8.47 -23.29
C ASP A 76 24.48 8.94 -24.28
N ILE A 77 24.89 9.69 -25.29
CA ILE A 77 24.01 10.35 -26.26
C ILE A 77 24.54 10.03 -27.66
N ALA A 78 23.82 9.18 -28.38
CA ALA A 78 24.15 8.83 -29.76
C ALA A 78 23.77 9.96 -30.74
N PRO A 79 24.35 9.98 -31.95
CA PRO A 79 23.89 10.86 -33.02
C PRO A 79 22.39 10.67 -33.36
N PRO A 80 21.74 11.65 -34.01
CA PRO A 80 20.37 11.48 -34.49
C PRO A 80 20.23 10.28 -35.43
N ALA A 81 19.09 9.59 -35.32
CA ALA A 81 18.77 8.46 -36.18
C ALA A 81 18.53 8.92 -37.62
N ALA A 82 19.07 8.15 -38.56
CA ALA A 82 18.82 8.35 -39.98
C ALA A 82 17.33 8.10 -40.30
N PRO A 83 16.67 8.91 -41.14
CA PRO A 83 15.27 8.70 -41.54
C PRO A 83 14.99 7.28 -42.08
N GLU A 84 15.97 6.67 -42.76
CA GLU A 84 15.90 5.32 -43.30
C GLU A 84 15.76 4.26 -42.19
N ALA A 85 16.43 4.47 -41.05
CA ALA A 85 16.35 3.57 -39.91
C ALA A 85 14.94 3.55 -39.30
N LEU A 86 14.27 4.71 -39.23
CA LEU A 86 12.87 4.79 -38.81
C LEU A 86 11.98 4.09 -39.83
N ALA A 87 12.17 4.35 -41.13
CA ALA A 87 11.35 3.75 -42.19
C ALA A 87 11.39 2.20 -42.19
N ILE A 88 12.53 1.60 -41.82
CA ILE A 88 12.65 0.14 -41.65
C ILE A 88 11.71 -0.37 -40.56
N VAL A 89 11.67 0.31 -39.40
CA VAL A 89 10.82 -0.08 -38.27
C VAL A 89 9.35 0.14 -38.62
N GLU A 90 9.02 1.26 -39.26
CA GLU A 90 7.64 1.57 -39.69
C GLU A 90 7.11 0.54 -40.69
N SER A 91 7.95 0.14 -41.65
CA SER A 91 7.59 -0.89 -42.62
C SER A 91 7.40 -2.26 -41.95
N ARG A 92 8.23 -2.60 -40.95
CA ARG A 92 8.16 -3.86 -40.23
C ARG A 92 6.87 -4.00 -39.42
N TYR A 93 6.48 -2.98 -38.68
CA TYR A 93 5.33 -3.03 -37.76
C TYR A 93 4.05 -2.40 -38.32
N GLN A 94 4.12 -1.77 -39.51
CA GLN A 94 3.01 -1.02 -40.11
C GLN A 94 2.47 0.09 -39.19
N MET A 95 3.35 0.69 -38.40
CA MET A 95 3.05 1.76 -37.44
C MET A 95 3.98 2.93 -37.72
N LEU A 96 3.43 4.12 -37.95
CA LEU A 96 4.23 5.32 -38.16
C LEU A 96 4.68 5.90 -36.82
N PHE A 97 5.93 6.37 -36.76
CA PHE A 97 6.42 7.10 -35.59
C PHE A 97 5.59 8.38 -35.39
N PRO A 98 5.08 8.62 -34.16
CA PRO A 98 4.46 9.89 -33.80
C PRO A 98 5.43 11.04 -34.08
N SER A 99 4.92 12.17 -34.58
CA SER A 99 5.76 13.29 -35.01
C SER A 99 6.64 13.84 -33.89
N GLN A 100 6.15 13.82 -32.64
CA GLN A 100 6.91 14.20 -31.44
C GLN A 100 8.15 13.31 -31.24
N LEU A 101 7.96 12.00 -31.26
CA LEU A 101 9.03 11.01 -31.08
C LEU A 101 10.00 11.01 -32.27
N ARG A 102 9.48 11.13 -33.49
CA ARG A 102 10.29 11.28 -34.70
C ARG A 102 11.19 12.51 -34.61
N ALA A 103 10.68 13.63 -34.11
CA ALA A 103 11.45 14.86 -33.97
C ALA A 103 12.64 14.67 -33.03
N VAL A 104 12.46 14.04 -31.85
CA VAL A 104 13.59 13.80 -30.95
C VAL A 104 14.60 12.80 -31.53
N LEU A 105 14.12 11.72 -32.17
CA LEU A 105 15.00 10.70 -32.74
C LEU A 105 15.86 11.23 -33.89
N THR A 106 15.29 12.07 -34.76
CA THR A 106 15.97 12.54 -35.99
C THR A 106 16.64 13.90 -35.86
N GLN A 107 16.26 14.72 -34.87
CA GLN A 107 16.84 16.07 -34.67
C GLN A 107 17.74 16.17 -33.44
N LEU A 108 17.53 15.35 -32.40
CA LEU A 108 18.32 15.39 -31.17
C LEU A 108 19.26 14.20 -31.03
N SER A 109 18.71 12.99 -30.92
CA SER A 109 19.48 11.78 -30.69
C SER A 109 18.67 10.51 -30.95
N GLY A 110 19.24 9.55 -31.67
CA GLY A 110 18.62 8.25 -31.92
C GLY A 110 18.64 7.31 -30.71
N CYS A 111 19.49 7.58 -29.72
CA CYS A 111 19.61 6.79 -28.49
C CYS A 111 20.23 7.64 -27.37
N VAL A 112 19.54 7.69 -26.23
CA VAL A 112 20.05 8.28 -24.99
C VAL A 112 20.00 7.20 -23.93
N THR A 113 21.16 6.85 -23.37
CA THR A 113 21.27 5.90 -22.27
C THR A 113 21.52 6.66 -20.98
N PHE A 114 20.79 6.35 -19.92
CA PHE A 114 21.02 6.87 -18.58
C PHE A 114 20.15 6.08 -17.61
N GLY A 115 20.70 5.75 -16.45
CA GLY A 115 19.91 5.21 -15.36
C GLY A 115 20.72 5.03 -14.09
N TRP A 116 20.02 4.67 -13.04
CA TRP A 116 20.59 4.42 -11.72
C TRP A 116 19.76 3.37 -11.00
N TYR A 117 20.38 2.72 -10.04
CA TYR A 117 19.76 1.70 -9.22
C TYR A 117 20.18 1.88 -7.76
N THR A 118 19.21 2.00 -6.85
CA THR A 118 19.53 1.93 -5.43
C THR A 118 19.96 0.49 -5.14
N PRO A 119 21.13 0.25 -4.55
CA PRO A 119 21.54 -1.10 -4.20
C PRO A 119 20.42 -1.88 -3.50
N ASN A 120 20.32 -3.17 -3.79
CA ASN A 120 19.31 -4.06 -3.19
C ASN A 120 19.28 -3.93 -1.65
N HIS A 121 20.45 -3.65 -1.08
CA HIS A 121 20.62 -3.52 0.34
C HIS A 121 20.14 -2.19 0.93
N LEU A 122 19.64 -1.23 0.13
CA LEU A 122 18.99 0.00 0.59
C LEU A 122 17.46 -0.10 0.61
N SER A 123 16.92 -1.22 0.13
CA SER A 123 15.51 -1.41 -0.18
C SER A 123 14.62 -1.53 1.05
N SER A 124 15.10 -2.09 2.16
CA SER A 124 14.24 -2.51 3.28
C SER A 124 13.93 -1.44 4.32
N PHE A 125 14.85 -0.49 4.56
CA PHE A 125 14.70 0.52 5.63
C PHE A 125 14.20 1.90 5.16
N GLY A 126 14.01 2.10 3.85
CA GLY A 126 13.43 3.32 3.26
C GLY A 126 12.05 3.13 2.64
N ARG A 127 11.44 1.94 2.79
CA ARG A 127 10.18 1.55 2.13
C ARG A 127 8.98 1.87 3.00
N LEU A 128 8.61 3.13 3.00
CA LEU A 128 7.34 3.55 2.45
C LEU A 128 7.76 4.84 1.76
N ASP A 129 7.86 4.84 0.42
CA ASP A 129 7.65 6.05 -0.38
C ASP A 129 8.68 6.49 -1.43
N MET A 130 9.73 5.70 -1.69
CA MET A 130 10.80 6.11 -2.60
C MET A 130 10.97 5.18 -3.82
N PRO A 131 11.19 5.73 -5.03
CA PRO A 131 11.46 4.94 -6.22
C PRO A 131 12.77 4.15 -6.08
N GLN A 132 12.74 2.88 -6.46
CA GLN A 132 13.86 1.95 -6.24
C GLN A 132 14.91 2.00 -7.37
N MET A 133 14.54 2.50 -8.54
CA MET A 133 15.45 2.64 -9.67
C MET A 133 14.93 3.59 -10.72
N SER A 134 15.82 3.94 -11.64
CA SER A 134 15.47 4.66 -12.86
C SER A 134 14.56 3.84 -13.76
N PHE A 135 13.75 4.55 -14.54
CA PHE A 135 13.01 4.10 -15.71
C PHE A 135 13.96 3.30 -16.62
N ASN A 136 13.92 1.97 -16.47
CA ASN A 136 14.65 0.95 -17.22
C ASN A 136 16.14 1.23 -17.49
N ARG A 137 16.93 1.17 -16.40
CA ARG A 137 18.39 0.97 -16.26
C ARG A 137 19.33 1.61 -17.30
N ASP A 138 19.14 1.31 -18.57
CA ASP A 138 20.12 1.56 -19.63
C ASP A 138 19.59 2.46 -20.76
N ALA A 139 18.33 2.92 -20.73
CA ALA A 139 17.81 3.79 -21.78
C ALA A 139 16.83 4.86 -21.26
N VAL A 140 16.94 6.07 -21.78
CA VAL A 140 15.89 7.10 -21.69
C VAL A 140 14.96 6.98 -22.89
N TRP A 141 15.54 6.87 -24.08
CA TRP A 141 14.90 6.38 -25.31
C TRP A 141 15.96 5.78 -26.22
N ASP A 142 15.58 4.80 -27.03
CA ASP A 142 16.49 4.16 -27.98
C ASP A 142 15.69 3.56 -29.13
N LEU A 143 16.06 3.88 -30.38
CA LEU A 143 15.45 3.30 -31.57
C LEU A 143 15.58 1.76 -31.59
N SER A 144 16.70 1.23 -31.12
CA SER A 144 16.90 -0.22 -31.02
C SER A 144 15.98 -0.83 -29.96
N HIS A 145 15.81 -0.16 -28.81
CA HIS A 145 14.82 -0.54 -27.79
C HIS A 145 13.40 -0.57 -28.32
N ILE A 146 13.00 0.46 -29.07
CA ILE A 146 11.67 0.56 -29.68
C ILE A 146 11.44 -0.63 -30.62
N ASN A 147 12.39 -0.90 -31.51
CA ASN A 147 12.29 -1.95 -32.50
C ASN A 147 12.39 -3.37 -31.91
N SER A 148 13.23 -3.57 -30.89
CA SER A 148 13.56 -4.92 -30.40
C SER A 148 12.75 -5.33 -29.17
N TYR A 149 12.22 -4.36 -28.42
CA TYR A 149 11.50 -4.62 -27.17
C TYR A 149 10.11 -3.95 -27.16
N ALA A 150 9.99 -2.64 -27.35
CA ALA A 150 8.71 -1.95 -27.15
C ALA A 150 7.61 -2.42 -28.12
N LEU A 151 7.87 -2.38 -29.43
CA LEU A 151 6.91 -2.81 -30.44
C LEU A 151 6.54 -4.30 -30.36
N PRO A 152 7.50 -5.26 -30.34
CA PRO A 152 7.13 -6.68 -30.30
C PRO A 152 6.42 -7.07 -29.00
N ASN A 153 6.86 -6.57 -27.84
CA ASN A 153 6.20 -6.89 -26.58
C ASN A 153 4.83 -6.23 -26.44
N PHE A 154 4.62 -5.03 -27.00
CA PHE A 154 3.29 -4.42 -27.01
C PHE A 154 2.31 -5.20 -27.89
N VAL A 155 2.74 -5.65 -29.07
CA VAL A 155 1.89 -6.50 -29.93
C VAL A 155 1.53 -7.79 -29.20
N ALA A 156 2.50 -8.45 -28.57
CA ALA A 156 2.27 -9.66 -27.79
C ALA A 156 1.34 -9.40 -26.60
N LEU A 157 1.60 -8.35 -25.81
CA LEU A 157 0.81 -7.98 -24.64
C LEU A 157 -0.62 -7.61 -25.03
N LYS A 158 -0.81 -6.82 -26.09
CA LYS A 158 -2.14 -6.49 -26.64
C LYS A 158 -2.90 -7.75 -27.03
N SER A 159 -2.26 -8.66 -27.77
CA SER A 159 -2.90 -9.92 -28.18
C SER A 159 -3.30 -10.81 -26.99
N GLN A 160 -2.56 -10.73 -25.88
CA GLN A 160 -2.86 -11.49 -24.66
C GLN A 160 -3.93 -10.80 -23.80
N LYS A 161 -3.80 -9.48 -23.59
CA LYS A 161 -4.50 -8.74 -22.54
C LYS A 161 -5.72 -7.97 -23.01
N ALA A 162 -5.87 -7.65 -24.29
CA ALA A 162 -6.93 -6.77 -24.76
C ALA A 162 -8.35 -7.30 -24.48
N SER A 163 -8.52 -8.61 -24.26
CA SER A 163 -9.80 -9.25 -23.91
C SER A 163 -9.92 -9.63 -22.42
N GLU A 164 -8.88 -9.47 -21.62
CA GLU A 164 -8.89 -9.83 -20.20
C GLU A 164 -9.64 -8.76 -19.38
N SER A 165 -10.51 -9.18 -18.46
CA SER A 165 -11.19 -8.29 -17.52
C SER A 165 -10.83 -8.63 -16.09
N ILE A 166 -10.18 -7.69 -15.39
CA ILE A 166 -9.78 -7.85 -13.98
C ILE A 166 -10.45 -6.74 -13.15
N SER A 167 -10.58 -6.92 -11.83
CA SER A 167 -11.25 -5.99 -10.92
C SER A 167 -10.47 -4.72 -10.61
N GLU A 168 -9.15 -4.69 -10.86
CA GLU A 168 -8.24 -3.68 -10.30
C GLU A 168 -7.95 -2.50 -11.25
N ALA A 169 -8.21 -2.62 -12.55
CA ALA A 169 -8.06 -1.52 -13.52
C ALA A 169 -9.04 -1.58 -14.69
N LEU A 170 -9.24 -0.44 -15.36
CA LEU A 170 -10.02 -0.34 -16.59
C LEU A 170 -9.20 -0.91 -17.76
N ASN A 171 -9.73 -1.94 -18.43
CA ASN A 171 -9.10 -2.55 -19.59
C ASN A 171 -10.15 -2.81 -20.67
N PHE A 172 -10.21 -1.96 -21.70
CA PHE A 172 -11.13 -2.08 -22.82
C PHE A 172 -10.36 -2.26 -24.13
N PRO A 173 -10.81 -3.11 -25.07
CA PRO A 173 -10.10 -3.37 -26.32
C PRO A 173 -9.71 -2.11 -27.10
N GLU A 174 -10.60 -1.10 -27.11
CA GLU A 174 -10.40 0.16 -27.83
C GLU A 174 -9.21 0.97 -27.31
N MET A 175 -8.84 0.80 -26.03
CA MET A 175 -7.72 1.49 -25.40
C MET A 175 -6.37 1.03 -25.98
N TRP A 176 -6.29 -0.21 -26.44
CA TRP A 176 -5.10 -0.78 -27.08
C TRP A 176 -4.98 -0.39 -28.56
N GLU A 177 -6.02 0.19 -29.13
CA GLU A 177 -6.00 0.73 -30.48
C GLU A 177 -5.33 2.10 -30.51
N ASN A 178 -4.68 2.41 -31.64
CA ASN A 178 -4.00 3.68 -31.86
C ASN A 178 -2.95 4.01 -30.78
N GLN A 179 -2.25 3.02 -30.26
CA GLN A 179 -1.14 3.22 -29.33
C GLN A 179 0.19 2.97 -30.04
N PHE A 180 1.15 3.90 -29.92
CA PHE A 180 2.52 3.69 -30.37
C PHE A 180 3.43 3.41 -29.16
N PRO A 181 3.86 2.15 -28.95
CA PRO A 181 4.75 1.80 -27.83
C PRO A 181 6.16 2.29 -28.12
N PHE A 182 6.65 3.22 -27.31
CA PHE A 182 8.02 3.71 -27.45
C PHE A 182 8.93 3.20 -26.35
N TYR A 183 8.37 2.54 -25.33
CA TYR A 183 9.17 2.11 -24.21
C TYR A 183 8.63 0.86 -23.50
N TYR A 184 9.44 -0.19 -23.44
CA TYR A 184 9.21 -1.39 -22.62
C TYR A 184 9.98 -1.30 -21.29
N LEU A 185 9.29 -1.52 -20.18
CA LEU A 185 9.85 -1.48 -18.83
C LEU A 185 10.30 -2.87 -18.40
N LYS A 186 11.36 -2.93 -17.58
CA LYS A 186 11.95 -4.20 -17.12
C LYS A 186 10.95 -5.09 -16.35
N ASN A 187 9.96 -4.49 -15.70
CA ASN A 187 8.93 -5.24 -14.98
C ASN A 187 7.87 -5.85 -15.91
N GLY A 188 7.89 -5.55 -17.22
CA GLY A 188 6.92 -6.06 -18.19
C GLY A 188 5.93 -5.03 -18.72
N ASP A 189 5.90 -3.84 -18.10
CA ASP A 189 4.96 -2.78 -18.47
C ASP A 189 5.40 -2.00 -19.71
N ILE A 190 4.48 -1.23 -20.29
CA ILE A 190 4.71 -0.50 -21.53
C ILE A 190 4.23 0.94 -21.42
N VAL A 191 5.03 1.87 -21.96
CA VAL A 191 4.65 3.27 -22.12
C VAL A 191 4.47 3.57 -23.61
N THR A 192 3.34 4.19 -23.93
CA THR A 192 2.88 4.43 -25.30
C THR A 192 2.58 5.91 -25.52
N ILE A 193 2.52 6.32 -26.79
CA ILE A 193 1.90 7.57 -27.21
C ILE A 193 0.57 7.21 -27.87
N ASP A 194 -0.52 7.77 -27.37
CA ASP A 194 -1.84 7.63 -27.97
C ASP A 194 -1.92 8.48 -29.25
N VAL A 195 -1.98 7.82 -30.40
CA VAL A 195 -2.02 8.43 -31.73
C VAL A 195 -3.44 8.49 -32.32
N SER A 196 -4.47 8.37 -31.48
CA SER A 196 -5.86 8.47 -31.93
C SER A 196 -6.24 9.87 -32.44
N ASP A 197 -5.65 10.92 -31.86
CA ASP A 197 -5.83 12.30 -32.33
C ASP A 197 -4.80 12.64 -33.43
N PRO A 198 -5.21 13.20 -34.58
CA PRO A 198 -4.29 13.62 -35.63
C PRO A 198 -3.40 14.82 -35.21
N ASP A 199 -3.80 15.60 -34.22
CA ASP A 199 -3.00 16.69 -33.66
C ASP A 199 -1.96 16.14 -32.67
N PRO A 200 -0.65 16.24 -32.98
CA PRO A 200 0.40 15.74 -32.09
C PRO A 200 0.37 16.32 -30.68
N GLN A 201 -0.18 17.52 -30.48
CA GLN A 201 -0.27 18.13 -29.13
C GLN A 201 -1.37 17.50 -28.27
N LYS A 202 -2.21 16.65 -28.86
CA LYS A 202 -3.28 15.92 -28.18
C LYS A 202 -3.01 14.42 -28.16
N GLN A 203 -1.75 14.02 -28.32
CA GLN A 203 -1.30 12.64 -28.27
C GLN A 203 -0.64 12.36 -26.91
N PRO A 204 -1.42 12.00 -25.87
CA PRO A 204 -0.89 11.80 -24.53
C PRO A 204 0.02 10.58 -24.44
N VAL A 205 0.93 10.62 -23.47
CA VAL A 205 1.70 9.45 -23.07
C VAL A 205 0.87 8.62 -22.12
N ARG A 206 0.66 7.34 -22.42
CA ARG A 206 -0.13 6.40 -21.60
C ARG A 206 0.74 5.27 -21.06
N TYR A 207 0.29 4.67 -19.96
CA TYR A 207 0.94 3.54 -19.30
C TYR A 207 0.06 2.29 -19.34
N PHE A 208 0.64 1.16 -19.70
CA PHE A 208 -0.01 -0.14 -19.78
C PHE A 208 0.73 -1.12 -18.88
N SER A 209 0.12 -1.46 -17.74
CA SER A 209 0.60 -2.52 -16.84
C SER A 209 0.34 -3.91 -17.45
N HIS A 210 1.31 -4.80 -17.37
CA HIS A 210 1.17 -6.21 -17.77
C HIS A 210 0.29 -7.02 -16.81
N GLU A 211 0.13 -6.56 -15.57
CA GLU A 211 -0.73 -7.16 -14.53
C GLU A 211 -2.12 -6.49 -14.44
N LEU A 212 -2.38 -5.47 -15.27
CA LEU A 212 -3.62 -4.67 -15.25
C LEU A 212 -3.87 -4.01 -13.88
N GLU A 213 -2.82 -3.41 -13.32
CA GLU A 213 -2.85 -2.74 -12.02
C GLU A 213 -3.24 -1.26 -12.09
N MET A 214 -3.20 -0.56 -10.95
CA MET A 214 -3.52 0.87 -10.84
C MET A 214 -2.71 1.71 -11.85
N LEU A 215 -3.32 2.76 -12.39
CA LEU A 215 -2.83 3.59 -13.52
C LEU A 215 -2.84 2.95 -14.91
N HIS A 216 -3.15 1.66 -15.08
CA HIS A 216 -3.27 1.05 -16.41
C HIS A 216 -4.26 1.85 -17.30
N GLY A 217 -3.82 2.20 -18.50
CA GLY A 217 -4.58 2.96 -19.48
C GLY A 217 -4.59 4.46 -19.29
N LEU A 218 -4.18 4.98 -18.13
CA LEU A 218 -4.23 6.40 -17.84
C LEU A 218 -3.14 7.17 -18.57
N ALA A 219 -3.45 8.41 -18.94
CA ALA A 219 -2.48 9.33 -19.48
C ALA A 219 -1.58 9.87 -18.35
N LEU A 220 -0.27 9.64 -18.48
CA LEU A 220 0.78 10.11 -17.58
C LEU A 220 1.29 11.52 -17.91
N ALA A 221 1.05 11.98 -19.14
CA ALA A 221 1.37 13.33 -19.57
C ALA A 221 0.49 13.70 -20.77
N PRO A 222 0.25 15.01 -21.02
CA PRO A 222 -0.52 15.46 -22.18
C PRO A 222 0.17 15.18 -23.51
N ASP A 223 1.50 15.04 -23.52
CA ASP A 223 2.32 14.82 -24.71
C ASP A 223 3.70 14.24 -24.32
N PHE A 224 4.49 13.81 -25.31
CA PHE A 224 5.80 13.20 -25.09
C PHE A 224 6.81 14.19 -24.50
N PHE A 225 6.82 15.44 -24.93
CA PHE A 225 7.77 16.44 -24.42
C PHE A 225 7.50 16.77 -22.95
N SER A 226 6.22 16.88 -22.58
CA SER A 226 5.78 17.05 -21.19
C SER A 226 6.20 15.84 -20.33
N PHE A 227 6.00 14.61 -20.84
CA PHE A 227 6.45 13.40 -20.15
C PHE A 227 7.97 13.39 -19.91
N MET A 228 8.76 13.66 -20.95
CA MET A 228 10.22 13.70 -20.85
C MET A 228 10.70 14.80 -19.90
N THR A 229 10.01 15.95 -19.89
CA THR A 229 10.32 17.07 -19.01
C THR A 229 10.13 16.70 -17.55
N GLU A 230 8.96 16.18 -17.19
CA GLU A 230 8.65 15.80 -15.81
C GLU A 230 9.53 14.63 -15.34
N MET A 231 9.70 13.61 -16.17
CA MET A 231 10.59 12.49 -15.84
C MET A 231 12.04 12.95 -15.67
N SER A 232 12.54 13.90 -16.48
CA SER A 232 13.90 14.44 -16.30
C SER A 232 14.07 15.13 -14.95
N LYS A 233 13.12 15.98 -14.55
CA LYS A 233 13.15 16.67 -13.25
C LYS A 233 13.12 15.69 -12.08
N LEU A 234 12.34 14.62 -12.21
CA LEU A 234 12.23 13.53 -11.23
C LEU A 234 13.46 12.60 -11.23
N GLY A 235 14.42 12.81 -12.13
CA GLY A 235 15.60 11.95 -12.25
C GLY A 235 15.28 10.58 -12.86
N PHE A 236 14.22 10.47 -13.66
CA PHE A 236 13.70 9.24 -14.25
C PHE A 236 13.30 8.20 -13.21
N ALA A 237 12.81 8.62 -12.06
CA ALA A 237 12.56 7.71 -10.95
C ALA A 237 11.29 6.86 -11.14
N GLY A 238 11.39 5.55 -10.85
CA GLY A 238 10.28 4.60 -10.84
C GLY A 238 10.19 3.74 -12.09
N THR A 239 9.75 2.49 -11.90
CA THR A 239 9.55 1.50 -12.97
C THR A 239 8.16 0.88 -12.97
N GLU A 240 7.31 1.23 -12.01
CA GLU A 240 5.98 0.65 -11.80
C GLU A 240 5.02 1.72 -11.28
N TRP A 241 3.71 1.47 -11.42
CA TRP A 241 2.66 2.40 -11.02
C TRP A 241 2.77 2.88 -9.57
N ALA A 242 3.14 1.99 -8.63
CA ALA A 242 3.24 2.32 -7.21
C ALA A 242 4.33 3.37 -6.91
N SER A 243 5.36 3.45 -7.76
CA SER A 243 6.37 4.51 -7.69
C SER A 243 5.81 5.85 -8.19
N TRP A 244 4.99 5.82 -9.25
CA TRP A 244 4.50 7.03 -9.91
C TRP A 244 3.25 7.63 -9.28
N LEU A 245 2.47 6.87 -8.50
CA LEU A 245 1.35 7.37 -7.68
C LEU A 245 1.72 8.52 -6.71
N ARG A 246 3.00 8.83 -6.60
CA ARG A 246 3.54 9.88 -5.73
C ARG A 246 3.81 11.16 -6.47
N PHE A 247 4.02 11.01 -7.77
CA PHE A 247 4.47 12.06 -8.64
C PHE A 247 3.31 12.67 -9.41
N GLY A 248 2.06 12.39 -9.04
CA GLY A 248 0.89 12.99 -9.68
C GLY A 248 -0.11 13.43 -8.64
N ASP A 249 -1.02 14.31 -9.03
CA ASP A 249 -2.10 14.82 -8.19
C ASP A 249 -3.43 14.29 -8.74
N ASN A 250 -4.30 13.77 -7.87
CA ASN A 250 -5.71 13.40 -8.12
C ASN A 250 -6.03 12.71 -9.47
N GLN A 251 -6.37 11.43 -9.42
CA GLN A 251 -6.93 10.72 -10.57
C GLN A 251 -8.25 11.38 -11.04
N GLN A 252 -8.29 11.84 -12.30
CA GLN A 252 -9.50 12.38 -12.92
C GLN A 252 -9.79 11.65 -14.22
N ASN A 253 -10.92 10.91 -14.27
CA ASN A 253 -11.37 10.15 -15.43
C ASN A 253 -10.27 9.22 -16.01
N ASP A 254 -9.60 9.67 -17.08
CA ASP A 254 -8.60 8.97 -17.87
C ASP A 254 -7.16 9.52 -17.71
N ARG A 255 -6.92 10.38 -16.69
CA ARG A 255 -5.66 11.12 -16.51
C ARG A 255 -5.07 10.95 -15.14
N TYR A 256 -3.74 10.84 -15.13
CA TYR A 256 -2.89 10.87 -13.96
C TYR A 256 -1.55 11.50 -14.33
N TYR A 257 -1.52 12.83 -14.49
CA TYR A 257 -0.32 13.49 -14.98
C TYR A 257 0.78 13.51 -13.93
N LEU A 258 1.97 13.09 -14.35
CA LEU A 258 3.18 13.24 -13.56
C LEU A 258 3.53 14.72 -13.48
N SER A 259 3.96 15.14 -12.30
CA SER A 259 4.24 16.51 -11.88
C SER A 259 5.34 16.47 -10.83
N SER A 260 6.47 17.06 -11.20
CA SER A 260 7.59 17.36 -10.31
C SER A 260 7.23 18.34 -9.20
N ASP A 261 6.07 19.01 -9.31
CA ASP A 261 5.52 19.93 -8.31
C ASP A 261 4.52 19.27 -7.34
N SER A 262 4.16 17.99 -7.54
CA SER A 262 3.34 17.23 -6.58
C SER A 262 4.03 17.10 -5.21
N GLU A 263 3.26 16.84 -4.15
CA GLU A 263 3.82 16.72 -2.80
C GLU A 263 4.86 15.59 -2.71
N GLY A 264 4.58 14.43 -3.30
CA GLY A 264 5.52 13.31 -3.32
C GLY A 264 6.76 13.58 -4.15
N ALA A 265 6.64 14.29 -5.28
CA ALA A 265 7.80 14.70 -6.07
C ALA A 265 8.70 15.69 -5.32
N LYS A 266 8.12 16.69 -4.64
CA LYS A 266 8.88 17.63 -3.80
C LYS A 266 9.60 16.92 -2.66
N ALA A 267 8.95 15.95 -2.03
CA ALA A 267 9.57 15.13 -0.98
C ALA A 267 10.76 14.32 -1.53
N TRP A 268 10.59 13.71 -2.70
CA TRP A 268 11.65 12.97 -3.42
C TRP A 268 12.84 13.86 -3.78
N ILE A 269 12.59 15.00 -4.44
CA ILE A 269 13.65 15.92 -4.87
C ILE A 269 14.39 16.48 -3.65
N LYS A 270 13.67 16.91 -2.61
CA LYS A 270 14.27 17.39 -1.36
C LYS A 270 15.12 16.31 -0.70
N TRP A 271 14.71 15.04 -0.77
CA TRP A 271 15.50 13.95 -0.23
C TRP A 271 16.77 13.71 -1.04
N LEU A 272 16.72 13.78 -2.38
CA LEU A 272 17.90 13.68 -3.25
C LEU A 272 18.93 14.78 -2.95
N GLU A 273 18.46 15.99 -2.67
CA GLU A 273 19.30 17.16 -2.35
C GLU A 273 19.97 17.11 -0.98
N ARG A 274 19.57 16.18 -0.09
CA ARG A 274 20.25 15.99 1.19
C ARG A 274 21.68 15.50 0.95
N ASP A 275 22.63 16.10 1.66
CA ASP A 275 23.99 15.58 1.71
C ASP A 275 23.99 14.29 2.55
N PRO A 276 24.30 13.13 1.94
CA PRO A 276 24.28 11.88 2.68
C PRO A 276 25.40 11.85 3.75
N GLU A 277 26.46 12.67 3.65
CA GLU A 277 27.52 12.77 4.67
C GLU A 277 27.11 13.60 5.89
N ASN A 278 26.05 14.42 5.77
CA ASN A 278 25.52 15.26 6.83
C ASN A 278 24.17 14.72 7.31
N VAL A 279 24.19 13.51 7.84
CA VAL A 279 23.02 12.90 8.49
C VAL A 279 22.79 13.61 9.83
N GLY A 280 21.58 14.15 10.00
CA GLY A 280 21.17 14.75 11.27
C GLY A 280 21.28 13.74 12.42
N PRO A 281 21.26 14.20 13.69
CA PRO A 281 21.51 13.35 14.86
C PRO A 281 20.51 12.19 15.05
N ASP A 282 19.42 12.15 14.27
CA ASP A 282 18.34 11.17 14.37
C ASP A 282 18.07 10.39 13.06
N GLU A 283 19.07 10.35 12.18
CA GLU A 283 19.05 9.60 10.91
C GLU A 283 20.05 8.42 10.96
N PRO A 284 19.72 7.27 10.34
CA PRO A 284 20.61 6.12 10.34
C PRO A 284 21.93 6.42 9.59
N PRO A 285 23.07 5.86 10.03
CA PRO A 285 24.33 6.02 9.32
C PRO A 285 24.24 5.42 7.91
N GLN A 286 25.08 5.92 7.01
CA GLN A 286 25.26 5.31 5.69
C GLN A 286 25.77 3.88 5.82
N ALA A 287 25.33 3.03 4.91
CA ALA A 287 25.84 1.68 4.82
C ALA A 287 27.23 1.68 4.17
N VAL A 288 28.20 1.06 4.84
CA VAL A 288 29.51 0.80 4.26
C VAL A 288 29.44 -0.56 3.58
N VAL A 289 29.26 -0.59 2.28
CA VAL A 289 29.20 -1.86 1.54
C VAL A 289 30.57 -2.54 1.58
N GLU A 290 30.60 -3.85 1.74
CA GLU A 290 31.85 -4.62 1.61
C GLU A 290 32.54 -4.33 0.26
N THR A 291 33.84 -4.05 0.29
CA THR A 291 34.63 -3.79 -0.93
C THR A 291 35.88 -4.65 -1.02
N THR A 292 36.27 -5.30 0.08
CA THR A 292 37.48 -6.11 0.16
C THR A 292 37.20 -7.58 0.51
N PRO A 293 38.10 -8.51 0.17
CA PRO A 293 38.01 -9.89 0.66
C PRO A 293 38.03 -10.00 2.19
N ALA A 294 38.63 -9.02 2.88
CA ALA A 294 38.67 -8.95 4.33
C ALA A 294 37.28 -8.63 4.92
N ASP A 295 36.56 -7.67 4.34
CA ASP A 295 35.17 -7.35 4.72
C ASP A 295 34.27 -8.56 4.57
N ARG A 296 34.42 -9.25 3.44
CA ARG A 296 33.67 -10.47 3.16
C ARG A 296 33.94 -11.56 4.19
N ALA A 297 35.22 -11.81 4.48
CA ALA A 297 35.64 -12.78 5.48
C ALA A 297 35.16 -12.41 6.90
N LEU A 298 35.06 -11.12 7.23
CA LEU A 298 34.51 -10.64 8.50
C LEU A 298 33.03 -11.03 8.61
N LEU A 299 32.21 -10.71 7.61
CA LEU A 299 30.78 -10.99 7.62
C LEU A 299 30.49 -12.50 7.65
N GLU A 300 31.20 -13.29 6.86
CA GLU A 300 31.08 -14.75 6.85
C GLU A 300 31.50 -15.36 8.20
N SER A 301 32.60 -14.88 8.78
CA SER A 301 33.08 -15.35 10.09
C SER A 301 32.12 -14.98 11.22
N ALA A 302 31.59 -13.76 11.23
CA ALA A 302 30.63 -13.31 12.23
C ALA A 302 29.32 -14.10 12.12
N ARG A 303 28.81 -14.31 10.91
CA ARG A 303 27.64 -15.16 10.65
C ARG A 303 27.84 -16.60 11.10
N ALA A 304 29.03 -17.16 10.87
CA ALA A 304 29.41 -18.49 11.36
C ALA A 304 29.72 -18.53 12.87
N ASN A 305 29.54 -17.42 13.59
CA ASN A 305 29.85 -17.26 15.01
C ASN A 305 31.32 -17.60 15.37
N SER A 306 32.25 -17.36 14.44
CA SER A 306 33.67 -17.68 14.58
C SER A 306 34.50 -16.49 15.08
N VAL A 307 34.75 -16.45 16.39
CA VAL A 307 35.56 -15.40 17.04
C VAL A 307 36.97 -15.30 16.44
N SER A 308 37.59 -16.45 16.13
CA SER A 308 38.95 -16.47 15.55
C SER A 308 38.98 -15.94 14.12
N GLY A 309 37.92 -16.19 13.33
CA GLY A 309 37.76 -15.67 11.98
C GLY A 309 37.58 -14.16 11.98
N VAL A 310 36.70 -13.65 12.83
CA VAL A 310 36.50 -12.20 13.05
C VAL A 310 37.83 -11.51 13.42
N LYS A 311 38.58 -12.05 14.40
CA LYS A 311 39.90 -11.50 14.76
C LYS A 311 40.92 -11.53 13.63
N ARG A 312 40.86 -12.50 12.71
CA ARG A 312 41.74 -12.54 11.54
C ARG A 312 41.34 -11.47 10.53
N ALA A 313 40.06 -11.38 10.19
CA ALA A 313 39.53 -10.42 9.22
C ALA A 313 39.83 -8.97 9.65
N LEU A 314 39.57 -8.62 10.91
CA LEU A 314 39.88 -7.30 11.46
C LEU A 314 41.37 -6.97 11.41
N ARG A 315 42.25 -7.96 11.71
CA ARG A 315 43.71 -7.76 11.64
C ARG A 315 44.23 -7.49 10.23
N VAL A 316 43.56 -7.99 9.20
CA VAL A 316 43.93 -7.73 7.80
C VAL A 316 43.21 -6.53 7.20
N GLY A 317 42.52 -5.72 8.03
CA GLY A 317 41.95 -4.43 7.64
C GLY A 317 40.48 -4.45 7.25
N ALA A 318 39.70 -5.46 7.63
CA ALA A 318 38.25 -5.45 7.42
C ALA A 318 37.58 -4.27 8.13
N HIS A 319 36.66 -3.58 7.46
CA HIS A 319 35.87 -2.52 8.07
C HIS A 319 34.81 -3.14 9.01
N PRO A 320 34.80 -2.81 10.31
CA PRO A 320 33.96 -3.49 11.31
C PRO A 320 32.45 -3.36 11.06
N ASP A 321 32.03 -2.23 10.49
CA ASP A 321 30.63 -1.91 10.19
C ASP A 321 30.24 -2.16 8.71
N CYS A 322 31.05 -2.94 7.98
CA CYS A 322 30.68 -3.28 6.62
C CYS A 322 29.36 -4.08 6.58
N VAL A 323 28.64 -3.96 5.47
CA VAL A 323 27.41 -4.70 5.18
C VAL A 323 27.56 -5.52 3.90
N PRO A 324 26.78 -6.59 3.72
CA PRO A 324 26.89 -7.41 2.52
C PRO A 324 26.52 -6.67 1.24
N GLY A 325 27.25 -6.95 0.16
CA GLY A 325 26.96 -6.41 -1.18
C GLY A 325 25.80 -7.11 -1.87
N SER A 326 25.32 -6.55 -2.99
CA SER A 326 24.19 -7.07 -3.77
C SER A 326 24.38 -8.53 -4.19
N ASP A 327 25.59 -8.92 -4.61
CA ASP A 327 25.93 -10.29 -5.02
C ASP A 327 25.87 -11.29 -3.88
N TRP A 328 26.17 -10.85 -2.66
CA TRP A 328 26.04 -11.71 -1.48
C TRP A 328 24.59 -12.01 -1.17
N ILE A 329 23.74 -10.99 -1.21
CA ILE A 329 22.34 -11.08 -0.84
C ILE A 329 21.58 -11.94 -1.87
N SER A 330 21.83 -11.69 -3.16
CA SER A 330 21.20 -12.42 -4.26
C SER A 330 21.57 -13.91 -4.27
N GLY A 331 22.83 -14.24 -3.99
CA GLY A 331 23.31 -15.62 -3.95
C GLY A 331 22.83 -16.43 -2.74
N ASN A 332 22.23 -15.80 -1.72
CA ASN A 332 21.86 -16.47 -0.47
C ASN A 332 20.36 -16.45 -0.12
N PHE A 333 19.50 -15.74 -0.85
CA PHE A 333 18.06 -15.56 -0.53
C PHE A 333 17.81 -15.00 0.88
N LEU A 334 18.64 -14.06 1.32
CA LEU A 334 18.67 -13.54 2.70
C LEU A 334 18.24 -12.07 2.78
N TRP A 335 17.05 -11.73 2.29
CA TRP A 335 16.52 -10.37 2.37
C TRP A 335 16.44 -9.86 3.83
N ASP A 336 16.19 -10.77 4.78
CA ASP A 336 16.23 -10.48 6.23
C ASP A 336 17.64 -10.21 6.80
N HIS A 337 18.69 -10.24 5.96
CA HIS A 337 20.07 -9.92 6.37
C HIS A 337 20.56 -8.59 5.81
N GLU A 338 19.69 -7.85 5.13
CA GLU A 338 19.98 -6.50 4.68
C GLU A 338 20.48 -5.63 5.85
N PHE A 339 21.57 -4.89 5.60
CA PHE A 339 22.31 -4.08 6.58
C PHE A 339 22.87 -4.83 7.80
N SER A 340 22.96 -6.15 7.78
CA SER A 340 23.57 -6.90 8.89
C SER A 340 25.07 -6.65 8.93
N THR A 341 25.56 -6.02 9.98
CA THR A 341 26.99 -5.92 10.27
C THR A 341 27.47 -7.11 11.09
N ALA A 342 28.77 -7.25 11.28
CA ALA A 342 29.35 -8.27 12.16
C ALA A 342 28.76 -8.21 13.60
N ILE A 343 28.47 -7.01 14.11
CA ILE A 343 27.79 -6.85 15.42
C ILE A 343 26.42 -7.50 15.41
N THR A 344 25.60 -7.27 14.38
CA THR A 344 24.24 -7.83 14.35
C THR A 344 24.26 -9.36 14.35
N TYR A 345 25.23 -9.99 13.67
CA TYR A 345 25.43 -11.44 13.72
C TYR A 345 25.89 -11.92 15.10
N ALA A 346 26.81 -11.21 15.74
CA ALA A 346 27.26 -11.52 17.10
C ALA A 346 26.11 -11.42 18.12
N VAL A 347 25.25 -10.39 17.97
CA VAL A 347 24.03 -10.21 18.76
C VAL A 347 23.12 -11.41 18.62
N ARG A 348 22.74 -11.81 17.40
CA ARG A 348 21.82 -12.95 17.15
C ARG A 348 22.32 -14.27 17.75
N ASN A 349 23.64 -14.40 17.93
CA ASN A 349 24.27 -15.56 18.57
C ASN A 349 24.46 -15.39 20.10
N SER A 350 24.06 -14.26 20.67
CA SER A 350 24.31 -13.86 22.07
C SER A 350 25.79 -13.97 22.47
N ASN A 351 26.71 -13.68 21.55
CA ASN A 351 28.15 -13.83 21.75
C ASN A 351 28.79 -12.53 22.26
N LEU A 352 28.79 -12.34 23.57
CA LEU A 352 29.34 -11.14 24.22
C LEU A 352 30.85 -10.95 23.95
N ASP A 353 31.62 -12.04 23.86
CA ASP A 353 33.05 -11.97 23.57
C ASP A 353 33.32 -11.40 22.18
N MET A 354 32.54 -11.85 21.19
CA MET A 354 32.62 -11.33 19.83
C MET A 354 32.20 -9.85 19.79
N LEU A 355 31.18 -9.46 20.55
CA LEU A 355 30.74 -8.07 20.64
C LEU A 355 31.83 -7.16 21.23
N GLU A 356 32.52 -7.58 22.29
CA GLU A 356 33.65 -6.82 22.86
C GLU A 356 34.80 -6.68 21.86
N ILE A 357 35.11 -7.72 21.09
CA ILE A 357 36.15 -7.68 20.05
C ILE A 357 35.78 -6.69 18.94
N LEU A 358 34.53 -6.74 18.46
CA LEU A 358 34.05 -5.86 17.39
C LEU A 358 34.04 -4.41 17.86
N LEU A 359 33.50 -4.14 19.05
CA LEU A 359 33.49 -2.80 19.63
C LEU A 359 34.93 -2.28 19.85
N GLY A 360 35.85 -3.13 20.32
CA GLY A 360 37.26 -2.79 20.46
C GLY A 360 37.98 -2.52 19.13
N ALA A 361 37.44 -3.01 18.01
CA ALA A 361 37.92 -2.73 16.66
C ALA A 361 37.23 -1.50 16.02
N GLY A 362 36.40 -0.78 16.77
CA GLY A 362 35.74 0.45 16.31
C GLY A 362 34.35 0.26 15.70
N ALA A 363 33.75 -0.93 15.83
CA ALA A 363 32.39 -1.17 15.37
C ALA A 363 31.37 -0.33 16.15
N ILE A 364 30.37 0.24 15.48
CA ILE A 364 29.35 1.08 16.12
C ILE A 364 28.12 0.25 16.55
N LEU A 365 27.48 0.67 17.65
CA LEU A 365 26.25 0.04 18.13
C LEU A 365 24.98 0.64 17.52
N ASN A 366 25.08 1.81 16.89
CA ASN A 366 23.94 2.52 16.30
C ASN A 366 24.02 2.42 14.79
N THR A 367 24.07 1.18 14.29
CA THR A 367 24.09 0.90 12.85
C THR A 367 22.72 1.19 12.23
N ARG A 368 22.66 1.21 10.90
CA ARG A 368 21.41 1.41 10.16
C ARG A 368 20.32 0.40 10.54
N ARG A 369 20.69 -0.88 10.64
CA ARG A 369 19.88 -1.92 11.29
C ARG A 369 20.32 -2.06 12.74
N LEU A 370 19.62 -1.36 13.64
CA LEU A 370 19.97 -1.32 15.05
C LEU A 370 20.16 -2.75 15.63
N PRO A 371 21.34 -3.06 16.20
CA PRO A 371 21.59 -4.33 16.86
C PRO A 371 20.61 -4.61 18.00
N LEU A 372 20.09 -3.57 18.66
CA LEU A 372 19.10 -3.74 19.72
C LEU A 372 17.77 -4.32 19.21
N ASN A 373 17.34 -3.99 17.98
CA ASN A 373 16.15 -4.62 17.35
C ASN A 373 16.36 -6.14 17.18
N ASP A 374 17.55 -6.58 16.74
CA ASP A 374 17.85 -8.01 16.63
C ASP A 374 18.00 -8.66 18.02
N ALA A 375 18.54 -7.94 18.99
CA ALA A 375 18.73 -8.42 20.35
C ALA A 375 17.40 -8.78 21.02
N VAL A 376 16.41 -7.86 20.96
CA VAL A 376 15.09 -8.09 21.53
C VAL A 376 14.37 -9.24 20.82
N LYS A 377 14.50 -9.37 19.50
CA LYS A 377 13.84 -10.45 18.73
C LYS A 377 14.39 -11.82 19.05
N GLU A 378 15.71 -11.97 19.18
CA GLU A 378 16.32 -13.31 19.08
C GLU A 378 17.42 -13.62 20.12
N SER A 379 17.86 -12.65 20.93
CA SER A 379 19.01 -12.79 21.83
C SER A 379 18.65 -12.90 23.33
N SER A 380 19.68 -13.04 24.18
CA SER A 380 19.51 -13.11 25.64
C SER A 380 19.26 -11.74 26.29
N LEU A 381 18.67 -11.73 27.49
CA LEU A 381 18.53 -10.51 28.30
C LEU A 381 19.89 -9.89 28.63
N ALA A 382 20.92 -10.72 28.81
CA ALA A 382 22.29 -10.27 29.06
C ALA A 382 22.83 -9.47 27.87
N THR A 383 22.57 -9.91 26.63
CA THR A 383 22.94 -9.19 25.41
C THR A 383 22.21 -7.86 25.30
N VAL A 384 20.91 -7.80 25.60
CA VAL A 384 20.14 -6.54 25.62
C VAL A 384 20.72 -5.56 26.64
N ARG A 385 20.97 -6.01 27.88
CA ARG A 385 21.56 -5.18 28.93
C ARG A 385 22.96 -4.70 28.56
N TRP A 386 23.77 -5.56 27.97
CA TRP A 386 25.12 -5.23 27.51
C TRP A 386 25.07 -4.13 26.45
N LEU A 387 24.20 -4.26 25.44
CA LEU A 387 24.04 -3.24 24.39
C LEU A 387 23.65 -1.89 24.98
N ILE A 388 22.63 -1.87 25.85
CA ILE A 388 22.19 -0.64 26.54
C ILE A 388 23.34 -0.03 27.35
N ALA A 389 24.05 -0.85 28.14
CA ALA A 389 25.16 -0.38 28.96
C ALA A 389 26.33 0.20 28.15
N LYS A 390 26.52 -0.25 26.90
CA LYS A 390 27.53 0.27 25.98
C LYS A 390 27.04 1.45 25.13
N GLY A 391 25.84 1.97 25.40
CA GLY A 391 25.29 3.14 24.72
C GLY A 391 24.59 2.84 23.40
N ALA A 392 24.10 1.61 23.21
CA ALA A 392 23.20 1.33 22.09
C ALA A 392 21.92 2.15 22.22
N ARG A 393 21.49 2.71 21.09
CA ARG A 393 20.24 3.45 20.97
C ARG A 393 19.06 2.54 21.33
N VAL A 394 18.19 3.05 22.20
CA VAL A 394 17.05 2.30 22.73
C VAL A 394 15.80 2.44 21.86
N ASP A 395 15.57 3.63 21.32
CA ASP A 395 14.51 3.89 20.34
C ASP A 395 15.01 3.73 18.90
N GLY A 396 14.09 3.57 17.95
CA GLY A 396 14.44 3.54 16.53
C GLY A 396 14.82 4.92 15.98
N TRP A 397 15.33 4.97 14.76
CA TRP A 397 15.50 6.23 14.02
C TRP A 397 14.16 6.92 13.76
N LYS A 398 14.17 8.24 13.52
CA LYS A 398 12.94 9.04 13.32
C LYS A 398 11.94 8.46 12.31
N HIS A 399 12.46 7.85 11.25
CA HIS A 399 11.68 7.27 10.16
C HIS A 399 11.76 5.74 10.11
N GLN A 400 12.23 5.12 11.19
CA GLN A 400 12.28 3.67 11.29
C GLN A 400 10.88 3.14 11.63
N ARG A 401 10.40 2.21 10.81
CA ARG A 401 9.07 1.62 10.98
C ARG A 401 8.86 0.86 12.30
N TYR A 402 9.87 0.11 12.74
CA TYR A 402 9.79 -0.74 13.94
C TYR A 402 10.94 -0.43 14.90
N PHE A 403 10.58 -0.11 16.14
CA PHE A 403 11.52 0.17 17.23
C PHE A 403 11.80 -1.11 18.02
N PRO A 404 12.87 -1.16 18.83
CA PRO A 404 13.12 -2.31 19.71
C PRO A 404 11.92 -2.65 20.60
N LEU A 405 11.20 -1.65 21.11
CA LEU A 405 9.99 -1.86 21.91
C LEU A 405 8.88 -2.53 21.08
N HIS A 406 8.58 -2.02 19.87
CA HIS A 406 7.63 -2.62 18.92
C HIS A 406 7.96 -4.07 18.61
N ASP A 407 9.22 -4.34 18.27
CA ASP A 407 9.69 -5.68 17.92
C ASP A 407 9.57 -6.66 19.08
N LEU A 408 9.89 -6.24 20.32
CA LEU A 408 9.70 -7.06 21.51
C LEU A 408 8.24 -7.51 21.67
N VAL A 409 7.30 -6.58 21.49
CA VAL A 409 5.87 -6.85 21.71
C VAL A 409 5.24 -7.65 20.58
N VAL A 410 5.63 -7.42 19.33
CA VAL A 410 5.12 -8.20 18.20
C VAL A 410 5.71 -9.61 18.19
N THR A 411 7.01 -9.75 18.46
CA THR A 411 7.71 -11.03 18.32
C THR A 411 7.77 -11.83 19.63
N ARG A 412 8.48 -11.32 20.65
CA ARG A 412 8.75 -12.06 21.88
C ARG A 412 7.52 -12.31 22.73
N ARG A 413 6.55 -11.40 22.75
CA ARG A 413 5.30 -11.64 23.49
C ARG A 413 4.58 -12.89 22.97
N GLN A 414 4.45 -13.03 21.64
CA GLN A 414 3.78 -14.18 21.04
C GLN A 414 4.49 -15.51 21.33
N ILE A 415 5.82 -15.46 21.44
CA ILE A 415 6.66 -16.61 21.82
C ILE A 415 6.47 -16.93 23.31
N ALA A 416 6.44 -15.90 24.16
CA ALA A 416 6.33 -16.01 25.61
C ALA A 416 4.96 -16.53 26.10
N LEU A 417 3.92 -16.38 25.27
CA LEU A 417 2.59 -16.95 25.51
C LEU A 417 2.51 -18.46 25.23
N LYS A 418 3.57 -19.08 24.71
CA LYS A 418 3.62 -20.51 24.40
C LYS A 418 4.64 -21.21 25.28
N THR A 419 4.41 -22.48 25.57
CA THR A 419 5.49 -23.35 26.07
C THR A 419 6.53 -23.58 24.98
N ARG A 420 7.75 -23.92 25.38
CA ARG A 420 8.83 -24.25 24.43
C ARG A 420 8.45 -25.40 23.49
N SER A 421 7.65 -26.37 23.97
CA SER A 421 7.14 -27.49 23.18
C SER A 421 6.15 -27.04 22.11
N GLU A 422 5.15 -26.24 22.48
CA GLU A 422 4.17 -25.68 21.53
C GLU A 422 4.85 -24.81 20.48
N TYR A 423 5.82 -23.99 20.90
CA TYR A 423 6.59 -23.18 19.97
C TYR A 423 7.40 -24.04 18.99
N ARG A 424 8.00 -25.14 19.45
CA ARG A 424 8.69 -26.12 18.57
C ARG A 424 7.72 -26.72 17.55
N GLN A 425 6.53 -27.14 17.98
CA GLN A 425 5.51 -27.69 17.08
C GLN A 425 5.06 -26.65 16.05
N GLN A 426 4.87 -25.40 16.46
CA GLN A 426 4.54 -24.29 15.56
C GLN A 426 5.62 -24.11 14.49
N ILE A 427 6.89 -24.00 14.88
CA ILE A 427 8.02 -23.87 13.93
C ILE A 427 8.03 -25.06 12.96
N ASN A 428 7.92 -26.29 13.46
CA ASN A 428 7.90 -27.48 12.62
C ASN A 428 6.71 -27.47 11.64
N LYS A 429 5.53 -27.00 12.03
CA LYS A 429 4.37 -26.89 11.14
C LYS A 429 4.58 -25.82 10.07
N THR A 430 5.14 -24.67 10.44
CA THR A 430 5.37 -23.53 9.53
C THR A 430 6.46 -23.82 8.51
N TYR A 431 7.52 -24.55 8.90
CA TYR A 431 8.73 -24.73 8.07
C TYR A 431 8.98 -26.17 7.62
N GLY A 432 8.21 -27.15 8.10
CA GLY A 432 8.47 -28.58 7.92
C GLY A 432 8.33 -29.13 6.49
N THR A 433 7.71 -28.38 5.57
CA THR A 433 7.53 -28.79 4.17
C THR A 433 8.34 -27.96 3.16
N LEU A 434 8.69 -26.71 3.50
CA LEU A 434 9.28 -25.76 2.55
C LEU A 434 10.82 -25.70 2.60
N TRP A 435 11.45 -26.10 3.70
CA TRP A 435 12.90 -25.94 3.90
C TRP A 435 13.56 -27.14 4.60
N PRO A 436 13.73 -28.29 3.90
CA PRO A 436 14.33 -29.50 4.47
C PRO A 436 15.78 -29.31 4.97
N ASP A 437 16.47 -28.26 4.51
CA ASP A 437 17.87 -27.98 4.83
C ASP A 437 18.07 -26.87 5.91
N LEU A 438 17.00 -26.28 6.47
CA LEU A 438 17.06 -25.38 7.66
C LEU A 438 17.33 -26.15 8.97
N LYS A 439 18.10 -27.25 8.88
CA LYS A 439 17.78 -28.56 9.45
C LYS A 439 17.94 -28.72 10.96
N GLU A 440 18.65 -27.83 11.65
CA GLU A 440 18.75 -27.90 13.12
C GLU A 440 19.26 -26.61 13.74
N ALA A 441 20.20 -25.92 13.07
CA ALA A 441 20.80 -24.69 13.58
C ALA A 441 19.77 -23.55 13.72
N GLU A 442 18.92 -23.35 12.71
CA GLU A 442 17.87 -22.31 12.75
C GLU A 442 16.77 -22.65 13.76
N LEU A 443 16.36 -23.91 13.83
CA LEU A 443 15.41 -24.40 14.84
C LEU A 443 15.98 -24.19 16.25
N LYS A 444 17.24 -24.57 16.48
CA LYS A 444 17.94 -24.38 17.76
C LYS A 444 18.02 -22.91 18.11
N ARG A 445 18.35 -22.05 17.16
CA ARG A 445 18.42 -20.60 17.33
C ARG A 445 17.08 -20.01 17.74
N LYS A 446 16.00 -20.29 17.00
CA LYS A 446 14.64 -19.84 17.35
C LYS A 446 14.18 -20.38 18.70
N LEU A 447 14.43 -21.66 19.00
CA LEU A 447 14.11 -22.22 20.31
C LEU A 447 14.92 -21.60 21.44
N ASN A 448 16.16 -21.16 21.20
CA ASN A 448 16.95 -20.43 22.18
C ASN A 448 16.46 -19.00 22.41
N ALA A 449 15.73 -18.43 21.45
CA ALA A 449 14.99 -17.18 21.64
C ALA A 449 13.65 -17.36 22.40
N HIS A 450 13.28 -18.60 22.77
CA HIS A 450 12.12 -18.80 23.64
C HIS A 450 12.39 -18.22 25.03
N ILE A 451 11.44 -17.43 25.54
CA ILE A 451 11.46 -16.85 26.88
C ILE A 451 10.11 -17.11 27.54
N SER A 452 10.09 -17.11 28.87
CA SER A 452 8.87 -17.06 29.65
C SER A 452 8.19 -15.70 29.58
N TYR A 453 6.92 -15.66 29.98
CA TYR A 453 6.17 -14.40 30.05
C TYR A 453 6.76 -13.42 31.07
N ASP A 454 7.28 -13.90 32.19
CA ASP A 454 7.93 -13.05 33.19
C ASP A 454 9.25 -12.46 32.67
N GLU A 455 10.03 -13.25 31.92
CA GLU A 455 11.21 -12.74 31.21
C GLU A 455 10.83 -11.68 30.17
N TYR A 456 9.75 -11.88 29.42
CA TYR A 456 9.24 -10.86 28.50
C TYR A 456 8.96 -9.52 29.22
N LEU A 457 8.33 -9.55 30.40
CA LEU A 457 8.12 -8.34 31.20
C LEU A 457 9.43 -7.73 31.70
N ILE A 458 10.44 -8.55 32.02
CA ILE A 458 11.77 -8.05 32.41
C ILE A 458 12.46 -7.35 31.22
N PHE A 459 12.37 -7.91 30.02
CA PHE A 459 12.86 -7.23 28.80
C PHE A 459 12.17 -5.89 28.61
N LEU A 460 10.83 -5.87 28.73
CA LEU A 460 10.04 -4.64 28.57
C LEU A 460 10.47 -3.57 29.58
N ARG A 461 10.57 -3.92 30.86
CA ARG A 461 11.06 -3.00 31.91
C ARG A 461 12.49 -2.55 31.67
N THR A 462 13.35 -3.43 31.14
CA THR A 462 14.75 -3.09 30.85
C THR A 462 14.85 -2.02 29.75
N LEU A 463 14.07 -2.14 28.68
CA LEU A 463 14.03 -1.13 27.62
C LEU A 463 13.46 0.20 28.12
N LEU A 464 12.32 0.17 28.82
CA LEU A 464 11.68 1.37 29.36
C LEU A 464 12.55 2.09 30.39
N ALA A 465 13.22 1.36 31.29
CA ALA A 465 14.17 1.93 32.24
C ALA A 465 15.41 2.53 31.55
N ALA A 466 15.73 2.09 30.34
CA ALA A 466 16.80 2.65 29.53
C ALA A 466 16.35 3.87 28.69
N GLY A 467 15.09 4.30 28.82
CA GLY A 467 14.56 5.47 28.15
C GLY A 467 13.79 5.19 26.85
N ALA A 468 13.41 3.94 26.56
CA ALA A 468 12.51 3.66 25.45
C ALA A 468 11.19 4.43 25.60
N ASP A 469 10.71 5.07 24.54
CA ASP A 469 9.45 5.82 24.59
C ASP A 469 8.25 4.87 24.78
N PRO A 470 7.54 4.93 25.94
CA PRO A 470 6.34 4.12 26.16
C PRO A 470 5.16 4.51 25.24
N ASN A 471 5.22 5.68 24.60
CA ASN A 471 4.24 6.20 23.66
C ASN A 471 4.63 6.02 22.20
N ALA A 472 5.71 5.29 21.93
CA ALA A 472 6.05 4.88 20.58
C ALA A 472 4.83 4.26 19.89
N ALA A 473 4.51 4.79 18.70
CA ALA A 473 3.36 4.41 17.93
C ALA A 473 3.78 3.73 16.61
N TRP A 474 2.96 2.81 16.11
CA TRP A 474 3.07 2.29 14.76
C TRP A 474 2.71 3.36 13.72
N ASP A 475 2.93 3.06 12.44
CA ASP A 475 2.64 3.96 11.30
C ASP A 475 1.19 4.48 11.27
N ASN A 476 0.25 3.77 11.90
CA ASN A 476 -1.16 4.14 12.00
C ASN A 476 -1.54 4.86 13.31
N GLY A 477 -0.55 5.33 14.07
CA GLY A 477 -0.73 6.03 15.35
C GLY A 477 -1.09 5.12 16.53
N ILE A 478 -1.28 3.81 16.33
CA ILE A 478 -1.58 2.88 17.44
C ILE A 478 -0.36 2.83 18.37
N THR A 479 -0.57 3.05 19.66
CA THR A 479 0.49 2.86 20.67
C THR A 479 0.50 1.44 21.22
N MET A 480 1.64 1.04 21.78
CA MET A 480 1.83 -0.26 22.39
C MET A 480 0.84 -0.54 23.55
N LEU A 481 0.40 0.51 24.24
CA LEU A 481 -0.59 0.41 25.31
C LEU A 481 -1.95 -0.10 24.79
N ALA A 482 -2.36 0.33 23.60
CA ALA A 482 -3.60 -0.13 22.97
C ALA A 482 -3.51 -1.62 22.57
N TRP A 483 -2.34 -2.10 22.17
CA TRP A 483 -2.13 -3.47 21.68
C TRP A 483 -1.77 -4.51 22.78
N GLY A 484 -1.09 -4.09 23.84
CA GLY A 484 -0.65 -4.96 24.94
C GLY A 484 -1.79 -5.63 25.72
N ASP A 485 -1.49 -6.69 26.48
CA ASP A 485 -2.44 -7.27 27.44
C ASP A 485 -2.43 -6.50 28.78
N GLU A 486 -3.10 -7.03 29.81
CA GLU A 486 -3.19 -6.36 31.11
C GLU A 486 -1.82 -6.11 31.75
N LYS A 487 -0.94 -7.12 31.76
CA LYS A 487 0.38 -7.01 32.41
C LYS A 487 1.32 -6.11 31.61
N THR A 488 1.30 -6.18 30.28
CA THR A 488 2.02 -5.23 29.42
C THR A 488 1.52 -3.80 29.65
N ALA A 489 0.21 -3.60 29.76
CA ALA A 489 -0.38 -2.28 30.02
C ALA A 489 0.03 -1.74 31.40
N GLU A 490 -0.01 -2.56 32.46
CA GLU A 490 0.47 -2.19 33.80
C GLU A 490 1.92 -1.70 33.76
N VAL A 491 2.79 -2.40 33.02
CA VAL A 491 4.20 -1.98 32.85
C VAL A 491 4.30 -0.66 32.08
N LEU A 492 3.67 -0.55 30.90
CA LEU A 492 3.76 0.66 30.07
C LEU A 492 3.25 1.91 30.80
N LEU A 493 2.13 1.78 31.52
CA LEU A 493 1.55 2.87 32.33
C LEU A 493 2.49 3.29 33.46
N ALA A 494 3.15 2.33 34.13
CA ALA A 494 4.12 2.64 35.18
C ALA A 494 5.34 3.44 34.69
N TYR A 495 5.61 3.42 33.38
CA TYR A 495 6.67 4.22 32.74
C TYR A 495 6.14 5.44 31.98
N GLY A 496 4.88 5.82 32.15
CA GLY A 496 4.33 7.06 31.59
C GLY A 496 3.66 6.94 30.21
N ALA A 497 3.24 5.73 29.81
CA ALA A 497 2.37 5.60 28.64
C ALA A 497 1.07 6.40 28.83
N ASN A 498 0.66 7.14 27.80
CA ASN A 498 -0.54 7.95 27.79
C ASN A 498 -1.78 7.06 27.56
N PRO A 499 -2.66 6.90 28.56
CA PRO A 499 -3.88 6.09 28.43
C PRO A 499 -4.91 6.66 27.45
N ASN A 500 -4.76 7.92 27.05
CA ASN A 500 -5.61 8.63 26.10
C ASN A 500 -4.91 8.90 24.75
N ALA A 501 -3.78 8.22 24.47
CA ALA A 501 -3.14 8.30 23.15
C ALA A 501 -4.15 7.88 22.06
N ARG A 502 -4.15 8.61 20.94
CA ARG A 502 -5.08 8.41 19.83
C ARG A 502 -4.34 7.89 18.61
N ASP A 503 -4.87 6.83 18.00
CA ASP A 503 -4.43 6.38 16.68
C ASP A 503 -4.95 7.32 15.56
N ASP A 504 -4.62 7.03 14.30
CA ASP A 504 -5.04 7.84 13.14
C ASP A 504 -6.57 7.85 12.94
N TYR A 505 -7.28 6.91 13.56
CA TYR A 505 -8.74 6.85 13.63
C TYR A 505 -9.30 7.47 14.91
N GLY A 506 -8.44 8.10 15.71
CA GLY A 506 -8.76 8.72 16.98
C GLY A 506 -9.05 7.76 18.13
N LYS A 507 -8.87 6.45 17.94
CA LYS A 507 -9.16 5.42 18.94
C LYS A 507 -8.11 5.46 20.04
N THR A 508 -8.58 5.35 21.27
CA THR A 508 -7.72 5.22 22.46
C THR A 508 -7.54 3.76 22.88
N PRO A 509 -6.55 3.45 23.75
CA PRO A 509 -6.42 2.12 24.35
C PRO A 509 -7.70 1.53 24.96
N LEU A 510 -8.63 2.37 25.45
CA LEU A 510 -9.92 1.90 25.96
C LEU A 510 -10.85 1.39 24.85
N HIS A 511 -10.79 1.96 23.64
CA HIS A 511 -11.60 1.51 22.50
C HIS A 511 -11.23 0.10 22.04
N THR A 512 -9.99 -0.33 22.29
CA THR A 512 -9.48 -1.65 21.87
C THR A 512 -9.48 -2.67 23.01
N ALA A 513 -9.84 -2.28 24.24
CA ALA A 513 -9.82 -3.15 25.40
C ALA A 513 -10.82 -4.30 25.29
N ARG A 514 -10.36 -5.53 25.55
CA ARG A 514 -11.17 -6.76 25.40
C ARG A 514 -11.61 -7.39 26.72
N THR A 515 -11.06 -6.94 27.83
CA THR A 515 -11.33 -7.48 29.17
C THR A 515 -11.67 -6.35 30.13
N GLY A 516 -12.55 -6.62 31.09
CA GLY A 516 -12.91 -5.68 32.14
C GLY A 516 -11.72 -5.29 33.01
N ARG A 517 -10.76 -6.20 33.21
CA ARG A 517 -9.50 -5.91 33.90
C ARG A 517 -8.66 -4.91 33.13
N LYS A 518 -8.48 -5.05 31.82
CA LYS A 518 -7.74 -4.04 31.02
C LYS A 518 -8.43 -2.68 31.07
N VAL A 519 -9.76 -2.65 30.99
CA VAL A 519 -10.54 -1.41 31.16
C VAL A 519 -10.24 -0.75 32.52
N ARG A 520 -10.31 -1.51 33.62
CA ARG A 520 -10.02 -1.01 34.97
C ARG A 520 -8.60 -0.49 35.13
N ILE A 521 -7.61 -1.16 34.55
CA ILE A 521 -6.20 -0.72 34.55
C ILE A 521 -6.05 0.62 33.84
N LEU A 522 -6.62 0.74 32.62
CA LEU A 522 -6.53 1.97 31.83
C LEU A 522 -7.27 3.13 32.50
N ALA A 523 -8.50 2.90 32.97
CA ALA A 523 -9.29 3.92 33.68
C ALA A 523 -8.61 4.35 34.98
N GLY A 524 -8.04 3.42 35.75
CA GLY A 524 -7.25 3.71 36.95
C GLY A 524 -6.00 4.56 36.68
N ALA A 525 -5.49 4.56 35.45
CA ALA A 525 -4.40 5.41 35.02
C ALA A 525 -4.86 6.76 34.41
N GLY A 526 -6.16 7.05 34.41
CA GLY A 526 -6.72 8.31 33.90
C GLY A 526 -7.23 8.27 32.45
N ALA A 527 -7.51 7.07 31.91
CA ALA A 527 -8.20 6.96 30.63
C ALA A 527 -9.63 7.52 30.72
N ASP A 528 -10.04 8.36 29.76
CA ASP A 528 -11.41 8.87 29.67
C ASP A 528 -12.33 7.81 29.04
N VAL A 529 -13.22 7.24 29.88
CA VAL A 529 -14.19 6.20 29.50
C VAL A 529 -15.25 6.67 28.50
N ASN A 530 -15.37 7.97 28.30
CA ASN A 530 -16.36 8.60 27.42
C ASN A 530 -15.73 9.31 26.22
N LEU A 531 -14.42 9.17 26.00
CA LEU A 531 -13.75 9.86 24.89
C LEU A 531 -14.23 9.32 23.54
N LEU A 532 -14.59 10.20 22.61
CA LEU A 532 -14.93 9.77 21.25
C LEU A 532 -13.66 9.54 20.43
N ALA A 533 -13.67 8.47 19.63
CA ALA A 533 -12.72 8.32 18.54
C ALA A 533 -12.93 9.43 17.50
N SER A 534 -11.94 10.26 17.20
CA SER A 534 -12.05 11.39 16.27
C SER A 534 -11.30 11.11 14.97
N HIS A 535 -11.99 11.20 13.83
CA HIS A 535 -11.32 11.18 12.51
C HIS A 535 -10.88 12.58 12.10
N SER A 536 -9.71 12.70 11.47
CA SER A 536 -9.24 13.93 10.83
C SER A 536 -9.60 14.02 9.34
N THR A 537 -10.09 12.94 8.73
CA THR A 537 -10.42 12.86 7.30
C THR A 537 -11.82 12.29 7.08
N GLU A 538 -12.62 13.00 6.26
CA GLU A 538 -14.08 12.89 6.16
C GLU A 538 -14.63 11.62 5.49
N ALA A 539 -13.79 10.62 5.20
CA ALA A 539 -14.22 9.44 4.46
C ALA A 539 -14.33 8.20 5.36
N SER A 540 -15.56 7.85 5.75
CA SER A 540 -16.01 6.51 6.20
C SER A 540 -15.76 6.03 7.64
N GLY A 541 -15.18 6.85 8.51
CA GLY A 541 -14.88 6.44 9.89
C GLY A 541 -16.01 6.63 10.90
N LEU A 542 -16.56 5.55 11.48
CA LEU A 542 -17.51 5.65 12.61
C LEU A 542 -16.78 6.20 13.86
N SER A 543 -17.19 7.37 14.35
CA SER A 543 -16.69 7.96 15.60
C SER A 543 -17.55 7.50 16.78
N TYR A 544 -17.02 6.63 17.64
CA TYR A 544 -17.75 6.00 18.75
C TYR A 544 -17.01 6.13 20.09
N THR A 545 -17.70 5.84 21.21
CA THR A 545 -17.11 5.76 22.57
C THR A 545 -16.50 4.38 22.86
N PRO A 546 -15.68 4.22 23.92
CA PRO A 546 -15.21 2.90 24.35
C PRO A 546 -16.35 1.92 24.65
N LEU A 547 -17.45 2.40 25.24
CA LEU A 547 -18.63 1.57 25.50
C LEU A 547 -19.24 1.08 24.19
N GLN A 548 -19.45 1.97 23.22
CA GLN A 548 -19.95 1.60 21.90
C GLN A 548 -19.03 0.62 21.16
N ALA A 549 -17.70 0.80 21.26
CA ALA A 549 -16.71 -0.15 20.74
C ALA A 549 -16.84 -1.54 21.39
N ALA A 550 -17.02 -1.59 22.72
CA ALA A 550 -17.21 -2.82 23.47
C ALA A 550 -18.55 -3.49 23.13
N LEU A 551 -19.60 -2.74 22.77
CA LEU A 551 -20.89 -3.31 22.37
C LEU A 551 -20.85 -3.98 20.99
N LEU A 552 -19.99 -3.51 20.07
CA LEU A 552 -19.81 -4.14 18.75
C LEU A 552 -19.22 -5.54 18.82
N HIS A 553 -18.39 -5.82 19.83
CA HIS A 553 -17.53 -7.02 19.82
C HIS A 553 -17.41 -7.74 21.16
N GLY A 554 -17.93 -7.17 22.24
CA GLY A 554 -17.75 -7.65 23.62
C GLY A 554 -18.87 -8.60 24.04
N LYS A 555 -18.51 -9.55 24.91
CA LYS A 555 -19.44 -10.48 25.57
C LYS A 555 -19.77 -9.98 26.98
N LEU A 556 -20.93 -10.33 27.54
CA LEU A 556 -21.29 -9.97 28.93
C LEU A 556 -20.86 -11.03 29.95
N GLU A 557 -20.46 -12.23 29.51
CA GLU A 557 -19.89 -13.27 30.35
C GLU A 557 -18.49 -12.90 30.87
N GLY A 558 -18.11 -13.51 31.99
CA GLY A 558 -16.77 -13.39 32.54
C GLY A 558 -16.38 -11.94 32.85
N ASP A 559 -15.12 -11.62 32.59
CA ASP A 559 -14.55 -10.29 32.78
C ASP A 559 -14.90 -9.36 31.61
N SER A 560 -16.18 -9.00 31.53
CA SER A 560 -16.74 -8.21 30.43
C SER A 560 -16.22 -6.77 30.42
N PRO A 561 -15.70 -6.28 29.28
CA PRO A 561 -15.35 -4.87 29.13
C PRO A 561 -16.58 -3.95 29.18
N ILE A 562 -17.75 -4.42 28.73
CA ILE A 562 -19.01 -3.65 28.76
C ILE A 562 -19.40 -3.33 30.20
N LYS A 563 -19.43 -4.35 31.07
CA LYS A 563 -19.76 -4.16 32.49
C LYS A 563 -18.75 -3.24 33.18
N ALA A 564 -17.46 -3.48 32.96
CA ALA A 564 -16.41 -2.65 33.56
C ALA A 564 -16.53 -1.18 33.14
N LEU A 565 -16.79 -0.89 31.86
CA LEU A 565 -16.98 0.47 31.38
C LEU A 565 -18.19 1.15 32.05
N LEU A 566 -19.32 0.44 32.16
CA LEU A 566 -20.51 0.96 32.84
C LEU A 566 -20.25 1.20 34.34
N ASP A 567 -19.60 0.26 35.02
CA ASP A 567 -19.22 0.39 36.44
C ASP A 567 -18.31 1.61 36.68
N LEU A 568 -17.51 1.99 35.67
CA LEU A 568 -16.58 3.12 35.71
C LEU A 568 -17.19 4.42 35.16
N GLY A 569 -18.50 4.47 34.92
CA GLY A 569 -19.20 5.69 34.54
C GLY A 569 -19.17 6.02 33.04
N ALA A 570 -18.99 5.01 32.18
CA ALA A 570 -19.30 5.20 30.76
C ALA A 570 -20.79 5.56 30.60
N ASP A 571 -21.07 6.63 29.87
CA ASP A 571 -22.42 7.16 29.65
C ASP A 571 -23.08 6.45 28.46
N PRO A 572 -24.08 5.57 28.70
CA PRO A 572 -24.79 4.88 27.62
C PRO A 572 -25.66 5.82 26.79
N LYS A 573 -25.94 7.05 27.25
CA LYS A 573 -26.71 8.06 26.50
C LYS A 573 -25.81 8.93 25.62
N LYS A 574 -24.49 8.85 25.77
CA LYS A 574 -23.56 9.62 24.95
C LYS A 574 -23.68 9.18 23.49
N LYS A 575 -24.00 10.14 22.64
CA LYS A 575 -24.08 9.93 21.20
C LYS A 575 -22.68 9.89 20.59
N ASP A 576 -22.57 9.12 19.53
CA ASP A 576 -21.41 9.10 18.64
C ASP A 576 -21.28 10.47 17.91
N ALA A 577 -20.18 10.75 17.20
CA ALA A 577 -20.05 12.06 16.54
C ALA A 577 -21.02 12.26 15.35
N GLY A 578 -21.56 11.18 14.81
CA GLY A 578 -22.64 11.23 13.82
C GLY A 578 -23.98 11.62 14.45
N GLY A 579 -24.15 11.51 15.77
CA GLY A 579 -25.42 11.73 16.48
C GLY A 579 -26.21 10.44 16.74
N ARG A 580 -25.61 9.26 16.53
CA ARG A 580 -26.21 7.95 16.78
C ARG A 580 -26.15 7.58 18.25
N THR A 581 -27.16 6.84 18.68
CA THR A 581 -27.35 6.35 20.04
C THR A 581 -26.63 5.01 20.25
N THR A 582 -26.27 4.72 21.49
CA THR A 582 -25.54 3.50 21.87
C THR A 582 -26.25 2.19 21.49
N LEU A 583 -27.59 2.19 21.40
CA LEU A 583 -28.36 1.00 21.01
C LEU A 583 -28.04 0.52 19.59
N THR A 584 -27.58 1.39 18.69
CA THR A 584 -27.20 0.98 17.31
C THR A 584 -25.99 0.04 17.27
N TYR A 585 -25.17 0.05 18.33
CA TYR A 585 -23.95 -0.76 18.42
C TYR A 585 -24.18 -2.14 19.05
N CYS A 586 -25.42 -2.46 19.45
CA CYS A 586 -25.74 -3.74 20.07
C CYS A 586 -25.96 -4.83 19.00
N HIS A 587 -25.39 -6.02 19.23
CA HIS A 587 -25.48 -7.17 18.31
C HIS A 587 -26.30 -8.34 18.89
N SER A 588 -26.86 -8.21 20.09
CA SER A 588 -27.68 -9.25 20.71
C SER A 588 -28.71 -8.66 21.68
N GLU A 589 -29.83 -9.38 21.86
CA GLU A 589 -30.91 -9.01 22.78
C GLU A 589 -30.39 -8.72 24.18
N ARG A 590 -29.48 -9.56 24.69
CA ARG A 590 -29.01 -9.45 26.08
C ARG A 590 -28.24 -8.15 26.34
N VAL A 591 -27.37 -7.76 25.40
CA VAL A 591 -26.62 -6.51 25.47
C VAL A 591 -27.57 -5.32 25.26
N PHE A 592 -28.53 -5.45 24.36
CA PHE A 592 -29.54 -4.44 24.11
C PHE A 592 -30.38 -4.14 25.36
N ARG A 593 -30.89 -5.17 26.04
CA ARG A 593 -31.65 -5.03 27.29
C ARG A 593 -30.86 -4.32 28.38
N LEU A 594 -29.57 -4.63 28.50
CA LEU A 594 -28.68 -3.95 29.47
C LEU A 594 -28.64 -2.44 29.21
N VAL A 595 -28.40 -2.03 27.96
CA VAL A 595 -28.31 -0.60 27.59
C VAL A 595 -29.68 0.08 27.71
N MET A 596 -30.77 -0.61 27.35
CA MET A 596 -32.14 -0.11 27.53
C MET A 596 -32.47 0.23 28.98
N VAL A 597 -32.11 -0.65 29.93
CA VAL A 597 -32.36 -0.41 31.37
C VAL A 597 -31.60 0.82 31.87
N MET A 598 -30.52 1.23 31.20
CA MET A 598 -29.81 2.48 31.47
C MET A 598 -30.52 3.74 30.91
N GLY A 599 -31.73 3.58 30.38
CA GLY A 599 -32.60 4.68 29.94
C GLY A 599 -32.26 5.22 28.54
N VAL A 600 -31.67 4.40 27.67
CA VAL A 600 -31.53 4.73 26.25
C VAL A 600 -32.82 4.32 25.53
N ASP A 601 -33.44 5.27 24.84
CA ASP A 601 -34.71 5.06 24.16
C ASP A 601 -34.52 4.29 22.84
N PRO A 602 -35.14 3.09 22.66
CA PRO A 602 -35.06 2.32 21.43
C PRO A 602 -35.81 2.95 20.25
N HIS A 603 -36.70 3.93 20.50
CA HIS A 603 -37.44 4.66 19.47
C HIS A 603 -36.76 5.97 19.06
N ALA A 604 -35.64 6.33 19.68
CA ALA A 604 -34.91 7.52 19.33
C ALA A 604 -34.44 7.47 17.86
N LEU A 605 -34.78 8.52 17.11
CA LEU A 605 -34.31 8.66 15.74
C LEU A 605 -32.82 8.98 15.70
N GLN A 606 -32.15 8.33 14.76
CA GLN A 606 -30.76 8.52 14.40
C GLN A 606 -30.67 9.63 13.33
N PRO A 607 -29.46 10.03 12.90
CA PRO A 607 -29.27 11.00 11.83
C PRO A 607 -30.04 10.61 10.57
N ASN A 608 -30.48 11.60 9.79
CA ASN A 608 -31.37 11.41 8.63
C ASN A 608 -32.70 10.69 8.96
N GLN A 609 -33.27 10.93 10.15
CA GLN A 609 -34.53 10.29 10.61
C GLN A 609 -34.50 8.76 10.59
N GLN A 610 -33.33 8.14 10.60
CA GLN A 610 -33.22 6.68 10.57
C GLN A 610 -33.69 6.09 11.90
N THR A 611 -34.42 4.99 11.84
CA THR A 611 -34.70 4.16 13.03
C THR A 611 -33.51 3.27 13.37
N LEU A 612 -33.59 2.59 14.52
CA LEU A 612 -32.61 1.59 14.93
C LEU A 612 -32.42 0.48 13.87
N LEU A 613 -33.52 -0.02 13.27
CA LEU A 613 -33.45 -1.11 12.29
C LEU A 613 -32.61 -0.72 11.06
N HIS A 614 -32.73 0.51 10.56
CA HIS A 614 -31.88 1.00 9.47
C HIS A 614 -30.39 0.90 9.82
N ASN A 615 -30.02 1.34 11.02
CA ASN A 615 -28.62 1.33 11.45
C ASN A 615 -28.10 -0.07 11.73
N LEU A 616 -28.94 -0.98 12.25
CA LEU A 616 -28.54 -2.37 12.46
C LEU A 616 -28.29 -3.12 11.15
N VAL A 617 -29.05 -2.83 10.10
CA VAL A 617 -28.78 -3.33 8.74
C VAL A 617 -27.43 -2.81 8.25
N ILE A 618 -27.21 -1.49 8.32
CA ILE A 618 -25.98 -0.85 7.82
C ILE A 618 -24.73 -1.29 8.59
N GLN A 619 -24.81 -1.42 9.92
CA GLN A 619 -23.64 -1.70 10.77
C GLN A 619 -23.33 -3.19 10.94
N HIS A 620 -24.36 -4.05 10.99
CA HIS A 620 -24.20 -5.47 11.35
C HIS A 620 -24.67 -6.43 10.26
N GLY A 621 -25.26 -5.92 9.16
CA GLY A 621 -25.89 -6.75 8.13
C GLY A 621 -27.13 -7.49 8.64
N LEU A 622 -27.78 -7.00 9.70
CA LEU A 622 -28.96 -7.63 10.30
C LEU A 622 -30.22 -7.41 9.44
N PRO A 623 -31.12 -8.41 9.31
CA PRO A 623 -31.02 -9.75 9.89
C PRO A 623 -30.21 -10.70 9.00
N ARG A 624 -29.41 -11.60 9.60
CA ARG A 624 -28.85 -12.75 8.87
C ARG A 624 -29.63 -14.01 9.22
N HIS A 625 -30.27 -14.61 8.23
CA HIS A 625 -31.19 -15.74 8.42
C HIS A 625 -30.52 -16.98 9.05
N ASP A 626 -29.25 -17.24 8.74
CA ASP A 626 -28.48 -18.38 9.27
C ASP A 626 -28.11 -18.24 10.76
N PHE A 627 -28.26 -17.05 11.33
CA PHE A 627 -27.87 -16.76 12.70
C PHE A 627 -29.12 -16.67 13.56
N SER A 628 -29.52 -17.79 14.15
CA SER A 628 -30.73 -17.88 14.99
C SER A 628 -30.82 -16.81 16.09
N ASP A 629 -29.68 -16.44 16.71
CA ASP A 629 -29.60 -15.37 17.71
C ASP A 629 -29.95 -13.98 17.13
N GLU A 630 -29.64 -13.74 15.86
CA GLU A 630 -29.90 -12.47 15.17
C GLU A 630 -31.35 -12.37 14.71
N VAL A 631 -31.92 -13.48 14.26
CA VAL A 631 -33.35 -13.61 13.98
C VAL A 631 -34.16 -13.35 15.25
N ALA A 632 -33.77 -13.98 16.36
CA ALA A 632 -34.39 -13.77 17.67
C ALA A 632 -34.22 -12.31 18.15
N PHE A 633 -33.06 -11.70 17.87
CA PHE A 633 -32.85 -10.29 18.19
C PHE A 633 -33.77 -9.37 17.37
N LEU A 634 -33.96 -9.62 16.07
CA LEU A 634 -34.94 -8.89 15.26
C LEU A 634 -36.35 -9.08 15.81
N ASP A 635 -36.78 -10.31 16.11
CA ASP A 635 -38.10 -10.57 16.73
C ASP A 635 -38.32 -9.77 18.00
N PHE A 636 -37.31 -9.74 18.86
CA PHE A 636 -37.34 -8.97 20.07
C PHE A 636 -37.51 -7.46 19.79
N LEU A 637 -36.78 -6.90 18.82
CA LEU A 637 -36.91 -5.49 18.43
C LEU A 637 -38.31 -5.15 17.90
N LEU A 638 -38.91 -6.04 17.11
CA LEU A 638 -40.28 -5.89 16.62
C LEU A 638 -41.31 -5.98 17.75
N ALA A 639 -41.08 -6.88 18.72
CA ALA A 639 -41.92 -7.00 19.91
C ALA A 639 -41.86 -5.75 20.82
N LEU A 640 -40.81 -4.94 20.73
CA LEU A 640 -40.74 -3.61 21.36
C LEU A 640 -41.56 -2.54 20.62
N GLY A 641 -42.21 -2.89 19.50
CA GLY A 641 -42.99 -1.95 18.69
C GLY A 641 -42.13 -1.07 17.78
N ILE A 642 -40.89 -1.49 17.45
CA ILE A 642 -40.08 -0.80 16.45
C ILE A 642 -40.66 -1.14 15.07
N ASP A 643 -41.12 -0.10 14.36
CA ASP A 643 -41.76 -0.27 13.06
C ASP A 643 -40.75 -0.67 11.99
N ILE A 644 -40.93 -1.88 11.45
CA ILE A 644 -40.15 -2.46 10.35
C ILE A 644 -40.32 -1.68 9.03
N ASN A 645 -41.42 -0.94 8.91
CA ASN A 645 -41.80 -0.16 7.73
C ASN A 645 -41.53 1.34 7.89
N ALA A 646 -40.89 1.74 8.99
CA ALA A 646 -40.53 3.13 9.21
C ALA A 646 -39.65 3.65 8.07
N ARG A 647 -39.89 4.91 7.68
CA ARG A 647 -39.17 5.57 6.59
C ARG A 647 -38.18 6.57 7.14
N ASP A 648 -36.93 6.51 6.66
CA ASP A 648 -35.92 7.52 6.95
C ASP A 648 -36.14 8.82 6.15
N GLY A 649 -35.22 9.78 6.26
CA GLY A 649 -35.28 11.06 5.57
C GLY A 649 -35.22 10.97 4.05
N ASN A 650 -34.77 9.83 3.51
CA ASN A 650 -34.80 9.52 2.07
C ASN A 650 -36.05 8.71 1.67
N GLY A 651 -36.99 8.50 2.60
CA GLY A 651 -38.18 7.69 2.39
C GLY A 651 -37.91 6.19 2.35
N ARG A 652 -36.69 5.75 2.68
CA ARG A 652 -36.27 4.34 2.65
C ARG A 652 -36.66 3.62 3.93
N THR A 653 -36.98 2.34 3.80
CA THR A 653 -37.26 1.40 4.91
C THR A 653 -36.06 0.48 5.15
N MET A 654 -36.06 -0.31 6.23
CA MET A 654 -34.98 -1.29 6.45
C MET A 654 -34.83 -2.27 5.29
N LEU A 655 -35.94 -2.60 4.61
CA LEU A 655 -35.96 -3.51 3.46
C LEU A 655 -35.22 -2.93 2.24
N HIS A 656 -35.22 -1.59 2.07
CA HIS A 656 -34.43 -0.93 1.02
C HIS A 656 -32.92 -1.07 1.25
N TYR A 657 -32.48 -0.99 2.51
CA TYR A 657 -31.07 -1.18 2.86
C TYR A 657 -30.68 -2.65 2.78
N ALA A 658 -31.53 -3.57 3.25
CA ALA A 658 -31.30 -5.02 3.12
C ALA A 658 -31.12 -5.42 1.65
N ALA A 659 -31.97 -4.90 0.77
CA ALA A 659 -31.89 -5.09 -0.68
C ALA A 659 -30.58 -4.59 -1.33
N GLU A 660 -29.96 -3.54 -0.76
CA GLU A 660 -28.74 -2.94 -1.29
C GLU A 660 -27.46 -3.64 -0.79
N GLU A 661 -27.48 -4.13 0.47
CA GLU A 661 -26.37 -4.84 1.12
C GLU A 661 -26.27 -6.33 0.75
N GLU A 662 -27.31 -6.92 0.15
CA GLU A 662 -27.33 -8.31 -0.32
C GLU A 662 -26.47 -8.46 -1.60
N ILE A 663 -25.15 -8.41 -1.40
CA ILE A 663 -24.11 -8.43 -2.44
C ILE A 663 -23.51 -9.85 -2.62
N TYR A 664 -23.75 -10.78 -1.68
CA TYR A 664 -22.95 -12.00 -1.58
C TYR A 664 -23.72 -13.33 -1.64
N ASP A 665 -25.06 -13.32 -1.69
CA ASP A 665 -25.88 -14.53 -1.74
C ASP A 665 -27.08 -14.35 -2.70
N GLU A 666 -27.27 -15.27 -3.64
CA GLU A 666 -28.35 -15.21 -4.63
C GLU A 666 -29.71 -15.70 -4.10
N SER A 667 -29.78 -16.18 -2.84
CA SER A 667 -30.99 -16.80 -2.27
C SER A 667 -31.98 -15.86 -1.57
N PHE A 668 -31.73 -14.54 -1.51
CA PHE A 668 -32.59 -13.51 -0.86
C PHE A 668 -33.08 -13.78 0.57
N PRO A 669 -32.37 -14.53 1.42
CA PRO A 669 -33.00 -15.08 2.62
C PRO A 669 -33.18 -14.03 3.72
N ASN A 670 -32.40 -12.94 3.71
CA ASN A 670 -32.54 -11.85 4.67
C ASN A 670 -33.68 -10.90 4.28
N TYR A 671 -33.83 -10.66 2.97
CA TYR A 671 -34.93 -9.91 2.39
C TYR A 671 -36.27 -10.65 2.62
N GLU A 672 -36.31 -11.95 2.35
CA GLU A 672 -37.48 -12.81 2.62
C GLU A 672 -37.81 -12.88 4.10
N LEU A 673 -36.80 -13.00 4.98
CA LEU A 673 -37.01 -13.01 6.42
C LEU A 673 -37.64 -11.70 6.91
N ALA A 674 -37.19 -10.55 6.42
CA ALA A 674 -37.78 -9.26 6.78
C ALA A 674 -39.25 -9.17 6.30
N ILE A 675 -39.57 -9.67 5.10
CA ILE A 675 -40.94 -9.76 4.59
C ILE A 675 -41.80 -10.69 5.45
N ALA A 676 -41.26 -11.86 5.81
CA ALA A 676 -41.94 -12.81 6.70
C ALA A 676 -42.25 -12.22 8.08
N ARG A 677 -41.57 -11.14 8.46
CA ARG A 677 -41.78 -10.36 9.69
C ARG A 677 -42.53 -9.05 9.49
N GLY A 678 -43.16 -8.88 8.33
CA GLY A 678 -44.09 -7.78 8.05
C GLY A 678 -43.48 -6.58 7.34
N ALA A 679 -42.27 -6.70 6.77
CA ALA A 679 -41.73 -5.65 5.91
C ALA A 679 -42.53 -5.55 4.60
N ASP A 680 -42.96 -4.35 4.26
CA ASP A 680 -43.75 -4.04 3.06
C ASP A 680 -42.82 -3.71 1.88
N GLU A 681 -42.83 -4.59 0.88
CA GLU A 681 -42.06 -4.46 -0.36
C GLU A 681 -42.64 -3.43 -1.34
N ALA A 682 -43.85 -2.90 -1.09
CA ALA A 682 -44.50 -1.93 -1.95
C ALA A 682 -44.10 -0.47 -1.64
N ILE A 683 -43.51 -0.22 -0.46
CA ILE A 683 -43.10 1.14 -0.05
C ILE A 683 -42.04 1.68 -1.01
N ARG A 684 -42.19 2.94 -1.43
CA ARG A 684 -41.25 3.62 -2.31
C ARG A 684 -40.40 4.64 -1.55
N ASP A 685 -39.11 4.67 -1.88
CA ASP A 685 -38.22 5.74 -1.45
C ASP A 685 -38.55 7.08 -2.12
N ASN A 686 -37.86 8.16 -1.75
CA ASN A 686 -38.08 9.49 -2.33
C ASN A 686 -37.69 9.58 -3.81
N ALA A 687 -36.92 8.61 -4.33
CA ALA A 687 -36.64 8.46 -5.75
C ALA A 687 -37.69 7.61 -6.48
N GLY A 688 -38.76 7.21 -5.78
CA GLY A 688 -39.85 6.42 -6.31
C GLY A 688 -39.53 4.93 -6.48
N LYS A 689 -38.42 4.43 -5.93
CA LYS A 689 -37.99 3.03 -6.10
C LYS A 689 -38.50 2.15 -4.98
N ARG A 690 -38.86 0.91 -5.31
CA ARG A 690 -39.15 -0.16 -4.34
C ARG A 690 -37.87 -0.86 -3.88
N PRO A 691 -37.86 -1.55 -2.72
CA PRO A 691 -36.71 -2.34 -2.27
C PRO A 691 -36.20 -3.34 -3.31
N VAL A 692 -37.09 -4.13 -3.93
CA VAL A 692 -36.74 -5.13 -4.96
C VAL A 692 -36.09 -4.51 -6.21
N GLU A 693 -36.32 -3.23 -6.49
CA GLU A 693 -35.71 -2.53 -7.62
C GLU A 693 -34.24 -2.14 -7.32
N LEU A 694 -33.85 -2.14 -6.03
CA LEU A 694 -32.46 -2.01 -5.58
C LEU A 694 -31.75 -3.37 -5.61
N VAL A 695 -32.44 -4.46 -5.26
CA VAL A 695 -31.98 -5.86 -5.41
C VAL A 695 -31.50 -6.16 -6.84
N ALA A 696 -32.29 -5.79 -7.85
CA ALA A 696 -31.92 -6.05 -9.24
C ALA A 696 -30.64 -5.29 -9.67
N ARG A 697 -30.34 -4.16 -9.02
CA ARG A 697 -29.12 -3.38 -9.24
C ARG A 697 -27.92 -4.02 -8.57
N SER A 698 -28.05 -4.58 -7.36
CA SER A 698 -26.98 -5.33 -6.68
C SER A 698 -26.65 -6.62 -7.43
N LEU A 699 -27.65 -7.39 -7.86
CA LEU A 699 -27.46 -8.57 -8.73
C LEU A 699 -26.84 -8.24 -10.09
N LYS A 700 -27.15 -7.09 -10.71
CA LYS A 700 -26.44 -6.65 -11.94
C LYS A 700 -24.98 -6.32 -11.65
N LYS A 701 -24.69 -5.70 -10.51
CA LYS A 701 -23.34 -5.37 -10.04
C LYS A 701 -22.54 -6.64 -9.74
N VAL A 702 -23.16 -7.62 -9.06
CA VAL A 702 -22.60 -8.93 -8.74
C VAL A 702 -22.47 -9.81 -9.97
N ARG A 703 -23.45 -9.90 -10.86
CA ARG A 703 -23.32 -10.60 -12.16
C ARG A 703 -22.30 -9.93 -13.08
N SER A 704 -22.12 -8.62 -13.02
CA SER A 704 -21.01 -7.96 -13.74
C SER A 704 -19.63 -8.24 -13.12
N VAL A 705 -19.59 -8.61 -11.83
CA VAL A 705 -18.38 -9.00 -11.09
C VAL A 705 -18.12 -10.52 -11.17
N LEU A 706 -19.17 -11.34 -11.25
CA LEU A 706 -19.13 -12.81 -11.39
C LEU A 706 -19.01 -13.24 -12.85
N ALA A 707 -19.57 -12.52 -13.83
CA ALA A 707 -19.27 -12.76 -15.25
C ALA A 707 -17.79 -12.49 -15.57
N ARG A 708 -17.10 -11.65 -14.77
CA ARG A 708 -15.64 -11.49 -14.80
C ARG A 708 -14.89 -12.65 -14.13
N LYS A 709 -15.53 -13.45 -13.26
CA LYS A 709 -14.95 -14.64 -12.61
C LYS A 709 -15.32 -15.97 -13.29
N GLN A 710 -16.47 -16.08 -13.97
CA GLN A 710 -16.94 -17.34 -14.57
C GLN A 710 -16.37 -17.62 -15.97
N MET A 711 -15.97 -16.61 -16.74
CA MET A 711 -15.14 -16.85 -17.94
C MET A 711 -13.70 -17.28 -17.59
N SER A 712 -13.28 -17.17 -16.31
CA SER A 712 -12.02 -17.72 -15.78
C SER A 712 -12.13 -19.17 -15.29
N SER A 713 -13.33 -19.75 -15.14
CA SER A 713 -13.53 -21.15 -14.76
C SER A 713 -13.90 -22.06 -15.94
N ASP A 714 -14.54 -21.52 -16.98
CA ASP A 714 -15.02 -22.32 -18.12
C ASP A 714 -13.94 -22.70 -19.15
N HIS A 715 -12.70 -22.23 -19.01
CA HIS A 715 -11.55 -22.75 -19.77
C HIS A 715 -10.79 -23.90 -19.07
N ASN A 716 -11.17 -24.27 -17.84
CA ASN A 716 -10.59 -25.43 -17.13
C ASN A 716 -11.51 -26.67 -17.11
N GLN A 717 -12.63 -26.67 -17.84
CA GLN A 717 -13.52 -27.84 -17.95
C GLN A 717 -14.01 -28.17 -19.38
N SER A 718 -13.29 -27.76 -20.42
CA SER A 718 -13.38 -28.39 -21.76
C SER A 718 -12.17 -29.28 -22.06
N GLY A 719 -11.74 -30.05 -21.06
CA GLY A 719 -10.59 -30.94 -21.11
C GLY A 719 -10.70 -32.07 -20.08
N ALA A 720 -11.82 -32.79 -20.09
CA ALA A 720 -11.92 -34.16 -19.61
C ALA A 720 -12.63 -34.99 -20.68
#